data_AF-A0A1A8GG17-F1
#
_entry.id   AF-A0A1A8GG17-F1
#
_cell.length_a   1.000
_cell.length_b   1.000
_cell.length_c   1.000
_cell.angle_alpha   90.00
_cell.angle_beta   90.00
_cell.angle_gamma   90.00
#
_symmetry.space_group_name_H-M   'P 1'
#
loop_
_entity.id
_entity.type
_entity.pdbx_description
1 polymer ?
#
loop_
_entity_poly.entity_id
_entity_poly.type
_entity_poly.pdbx_seq_one_letter_code
_entity_poly.pdbx_strand_id
1 'polypeptide(L)'
;MASVSDVLLDTSFTPPCQRMGAMVAFRSFQEFMRNINDVLSCFSDSPPPSPMFPDGGNPVLYGEEDNKSVQEEPVHILNVAIKTDSDIDDDGLAAIFREFTQSKKSLLFEHGIRRLTFLVAQKDFRKQINCEVDQRFHREFPKFFTFRARDKFEEDRIYRHLEPALAFQLELNRMRNFALTAIPCANHKMHLYLGAARVEVGTEVTDYRFFVRAIIRHSDLVTKEASFEYLHNEAERLLLEAMDELEVAFNNTTVRTDCNHIFLNFVPTVIMDPSKIEESVRSMVMRYGSRLWKLRVLQAELKINIRLTPTGKQIPIRLFLTNESGYYLDISLYKEVTDSRTGQVGPKDRQIMFQAYGDKQGPLHGMLINTPYVTKDLLQSKRFQAQSLGTTYVYDFPEMFRQSLKKLWHSSQSFAYLPKVPLPSELLTFTELVLDAQGQLVQMNRLPGGNEIGMVAWRMTLRTPEYPMGREIIVISNDITHKIGSFGPQEDVLFLRASEMARESGIPRIYIAANSGARIGLAEEIRHMFHVAWQDPADPYKGFKYLYLTPQDYKKVSALNSVHCEHVEDEGESRYKITDIIGKEEGLGVENLRGSGMIAGESSLAYEKIITMNLVTCRAIGIGAYLVRLGQRTIQVDNSHIILTGAGALNKVLGREVYTSNNQLGGIQIMHNNGVTHSTVCDDFEGVFTLLQWLSYMPKCNSSPVPILQTKDSIDRLVEFVPTKAPYDPRWMLAGRPSQTPKGSWQSGFFDHGSFMEIMQPWAQSVVVGRARLGGIPTGVVAVETRSVELSIPADPANLDSEAKIIQQAGQVWFPDSAFKTAQAIKDLNREGLPLIVFANWRGFSGGMKDMYDQVLKFGAYIVDGLREYKQPVLVYIPPQAELRGGSWVVIDPTINPRHMEMYADKDSRGGVLEPEGTVEIKFRKKDLVKTMRRIDPIYTALAERLGTPELSPADRKELETKLKDREEFLLPIYHQVAVQFADLHDTPGRMQEKGVITDILEWQTSRQFFYWRLRRLLLEDTVQRKIQAANSELTDGQIQAMLRRWFVEAEGTVKAYLWDNNEEVVGWLERQLAEEEGARSVIDENIKYIRRDHLLKQIRSLVQANPEVAMDSIVHMTQHISPTQRAEVVRILSTMETSASS
;
A
#
# COMPACT_ATOMS: atom_id res chain seq x y z
N MET A 1 22.75 -21.78 -12.50
CA MET A 1 21.69 -21.14 -13.30
C MET A 1 22.05 -21.26 -14.76
N ALA A 2 21.41 -22.16 -15.49
CA ALA A 2 21.42 -22.17 -16.96
C ALA A 2 20.04 -21.64 -17.39
N SER A 3 20.01 -20.60 -18.22
CA SER A 3 18.76 -19.95 -18.63
C SER A 3 17.90 -20.90 -19.48
N VAL A 4 16.59 -20.84 -19.24
CA VAL A 4 15.57 -21.67 -19.88
C VAL A 4 14.98 -20.94 -21.09
N SER A 5 15.84 -20.36 -21.93
CA SER A 5 15.40 -19.46 -23.02
C SER A 5 15.82 -19.85 -24.43
N ASP A 6 16.50 -20.98 -24.64
CA ASP A 6 17.02 -21.34 -25.97
C ASP A 6 16.48 -22.70 -26.49
N VAL A 7 15.16 -22.85 -26.68
CA VAL A 7 14.61 -23.97 -27.49
C VAL A 7 13.35 -23.60 -28.31
N LEU A 8 13.09 -22.32 -28.57
CA LEU A 8 11.91 -21.94 -29.38
C LEU A 8 12.26 -20.81 -30.33
N LEU A 9 12.97 -21.13 -31.42
CA LEU A 9 12.99 -20.37 -32.68
C LEU A 9 13.78 -21.18 -33.72
N ASP A 10 13.16 -22.24 -34.25
CA ASP A 10 13.45 -22.70 -35.61
C ASP A 10 12.22 -23.46 -36.13
N THR A 11 11.37 -22.77 -36.90
CA THR A 11 10.13 -23.36 -37.47
C THR A 11 9.96 -23.05 -38.95
N SER A 12 11.07 -23.02 -39.69
CA SER A 12 11.05 -23.31 -41.12
C SER A 12 11.54 -24.75 -41.29
N PHE A 13 10.68 -25.62 -41.82
CA PHE A 13 10.86 -27.08 -42.05
C PHE A 13 10.49 -28.01 -40.88
N THR A 14 9.19 -28.27 -40.69
CA THR A 14 8.71 -29.53 -40.09
C THR A 14 7.85 -30.30 -41.11
N PRO A 15 8.18 -31.56 -41.47
CA PRO A 15 7.35 -32.38 -42.34
C PRO A 15 6.01 -32.75 -41.65
N PRO A 16 4.97 -33.12 -42.41
CA PRO A 16 3.69 -33.54 -41.84
C PRO A 16 3.84 -34.91 -41.17
N CYS A 17 4.14 -34.95 -39.88
CA CYS A 17 4.24 -36.20 -39.12
C CYS A 17 2.83 -36.81 -38.92
N GLN A 18 2.46 -37.83 -39.70
CA GLN A 18 1.18 -38.53 -39.59
C GLN A 18 1.32 -39.73 -38.62
N ARG A 19 0.85 -39.57 -37.38
CA ARG A 19 0.83 -40.67 -36.39
C ARG A 19 -0.17 -41.76 -36.80
N MET A 20 0.30 -43.00 -36.96
CA MET A 20 -0.57 -44.19 -37.06
C MET A 20 -0.90 -44.76 -35.66
N GLY A 21 -2.15 -45.21 -35.46
CA GLY A 21 -2.56 -45.91 -34.24
C GLY A 21 -3.37 -47.17 -34.57
N ALA A 22 -3.09 -48.28 -33.89
CA ALA A 22 -3.83 -49.54 -34.04
C ALA A 22 -4.49 -49.96 -32.72
N MET A 23 -5.68 -50.55 -32.81
CA MET A 23 -6.36 -51.19 -31.68
C MET A 23 -6.68 -52.64 -32.06
N VAL A 24 -6.20 -53.58 -31.26
CA VAL A 24 -6.36 -55.02 -31.48
C VAL A 24 -7.05 -55.66 -30.27
N ALA A 25 -7.92 -56.65 -30.50
CA ALA A 25 -8.69 -57.29 -29.45
C ALA A 25 -8.50 -58.81 -29.50
N PHE A 26 -8.10 -59.41 -28.37
CA PHE A 26 -7.79 -60.83 -28.24
C PHE A 26 -8.58 -61.47 -27.09
N ARG A 27 -8.88 -62.77 -27.20
CA ARG A 27 -9.63 -63.50 -26.16
C ARG A 27 -8.77 -63.83 -24.94
N SER A 28 -7.45 -63.84 -25.08
CA SER A 28 -6.50 -64.01 -23.99
C SER A 28 -5.17 -63.32 -24.28
N PHE A 29 -4.37 -63.08 -23.24
CA PHE A 29 -3.04 -62.49 -23.42
C PHE A 29 -2.07 -63.42 -24.18
N GLN A 30 -2.22 -64.74 -24.03
CA GLN A 30 -1.40 -65.72 -24.76
C GLN A 30 -1.66 -65.69 -26.27
N GLU A 31 -2.91 -65.44 -26.67
CA GLU A 31 -3.28 -65.30 -28.09
C GLU A 31 -2.66 -64.04 -28.70
N PHE A 32 -2.62 -62.95 -27.96
CA PHE A 32 -1.92 -61.73 -28.36
C PHE A 32 -0.41 -61.97 -28.53
N MET A 33 0.24 -62.66 -27.58
CA MET A 33 1.69 -62.93 -27.66
C MET A 33 2.07 -63.75 -28.90
N ARG A 34 1.18 -64.62 -29.40
CA ARG A 34 1.41 -65.40 -30.62
C ARG A 34 1.33 -64.56 -31.90
N ASN A 35 0.45 -63.55 -31.91
CA ASN A 35 0.12 -62.77 -33.11
C ASN A 35 0.76 -61.37 -33.13
N ILE A 36 1.61 -61.02 -32.16
CA ILE A 36 2.22 -59.67 -32.06
C ILE A 36 3.05 -59.29 -33.29
N ASN A 37 3.78 -60.23 -33.89
CA ASN A 37 4.63 -59.92 -35.04
C ASN A 37 3.79 -59.46 -36.25
N ASP A 38 2.61 -60.08 -36.44
CA ASP A 38 1.67 -59.69 -37.49
C ASP A 38 1.10 -58.29 -37.23
N VAL A 39 0.78 -57.99 -35.96
CA VAL A 39 0.30 -56.66 -35.54
C VAL A 39 1.37 -55.58 -35.76
N LEU A 40 2.63 -55.88 -35.47
CA LEU A 40 3.73 -54.91 -35.64
C LEU A 40 4.10 -54.70 -37.11
N SER A 41 3.96 -55.72 -37.97
CA SER A 41 4.20 -55.59 -39.42
C SER A 41 3.32 -54.54 -40.11
N CYS A 42 2.19 -54.18 -39.50
CA CYS A 42 1.28 -53.14 -39.99
C CYS A 42 1.83 -51.70 -39.79
N PHE A 43 2.86 -51.52 -38.96
CA PHE A 43 3.50 -50.23 -38.70
C PHE A 43 4.78 -49.99 -39.50
N SER A 44 5.21 -50.98 -40.30
CA SER A 44 6.39 -50.85 -41.15
C SER A 44 6.04 -50.01 -42.38
N ASP A 45 6.57 -48.79 -42.46
CA ASP A 45 6.53 -48.00 -43.70
C ASP A 45 7.25 -48.78 -44.81
N SER A 46 6.51 -49.24 -45.81
CA SER A 46 7.11 -49.60 -47.09
C SER A 46 7.36 -48.27 -47.82
N PRO A 47 8.61 -47.79 -47.99
CA PRO A 47 8.83 -46.71 -48.95
C PRO A 47 8.35 -47.20 -50.33
N PRO A 48 7.73 -46.36 -51.17
CA PRO A 48 7.52 -46.74 -52.56
C PRO A 48 8.90 -47.08 -53.17
N PRO A 49 9.04 -48.18 -53.92
CA PRO A 49 10.31 -48.58 -54.49
C PRO A 49 10.62 -47.70 -55.71
N SER A 50 10.97 -46.43 -55.48
CA SER A 50 11.72 -45.52 -56.37
C SER A 50 11.57 -44.06 -55.92
N PRO A 51 12.64 -43.26 -55.90
CA PRO A 51 12.51 -41.81 -55.73
C PRO A 51 11.93 -41.22 -57.02
N MET A 52 10.69 -40.75 -56.99
CA MET A 52 10.19 -39.85 -58.03
C MET A 52 10.72 -38.44 -57.73
N PHE A 53 11.61 -37.96 -58.59
CA PHE A 53 12.04 -36.57 -58.61
C PHE A 53 10.84 -35.66 -58.94
N PRO A 54 10.59 -34.59 -58.18
CA PRO A 54 9.82 -33.47 -58.70
C PRO A 54 10.68 -32.71 -59.72
N ASP A 55 10.15 -32.55 -60.93
CA ASP A 55 10.73 -31.74 -61.99
C ASP A 55 10.84 -30.25 -61.59
N GLY A 56 12.03 -29.68 -61.77
CA GLY A 56 12.23 -28.31 -62.25
C GLY A 56 12.32 -27.16 -61.24
N GLY A 57 13.55 -26.73 -60.91
CA GLY A 57 13.82 -25.38 -60.37
C GLY A 57 15.15 -25.17 -59.64
N ASN A 58 16.26 -25.15 -60.38
CA ASN A 58 17.65 -24.69 -60.16
C ASN A 58 18.17 -24.06 -58.83
N PRO A 59 19.50 -24.08 -58.61
CA PRO A 59 20.15 -24.42 -57.33
C PRO A 59 20.86 -23.25 -56.63
N VAL A 60 21.09 -23.35 -55.32
CA VAL A 60 22.22 -22.69 -54.65
C VAL A 60 22.90 -23.70 -53.71
N LEU A 61 24.21 -23.81 -53.91
CA LEU A 61 25.19 -24.71 -53.29
C LEU A 61 25.62 -24.26 -51.87
N TYR A 62 26.17 -25.26 -51.14
CA TYR A 62 26.91 -25.25 -49.87
C TYR A 62 26.07 -25.32 -48.58
N GLY A 63 26.27 -26.30 -47.68
CA GLY A 63 27.26 -27.38 -47.65
C GLY A 63 26.81 -28.52 -46.73
N GLU A 64 27.18 -29.73 -47.15
CA GLU A 64 27.12 -30.95 -46.34
C GLU A 64 28.17 -30.86 -45.23
N GLU A 65 27.76 -30.99 -43.97
CA GLU A 65 28.48 -31.64 -42.87
C GLU A 65 27.65 -31.48 -41.58
N ASP A 66 26.67 -32.36 -41.36
CA ASP A 66 26.28 -32.92 -40.04
C ASP A 66 25.00 -33.78 -40.15
N ASN A 67 25.12 -34.95 -40.76
CA ASN A 67 24.12 -36.02 -40.63
C ASN A 67 24.68 -37.12 -39.75
N LYS A 68 24.86 -36.81 -38.46
CA LYS A 68 24.79 -37.85 -37.43
C LYS A 68 23.32 -38.22 -37.27
N SER A 69 22.99 -39.46 -37.61
CA SER A 69 21.70 -40.11 -37.44
C SER A 69 20.96 -39.68 -36.17
N VAL A 70 20.03 -38.73 -36.31
CA VAL A 70 18.98 -38.50 -35.32
C VAL A 70 18.03 -39.68 -35.48
N GLN A 71 18.08 -40.64 -34.55
CA GLN A 71 17.05 -41.68 -34.44
C GLN A 71 15.70 -40.96 -34.36
N GLU A 72 14.84 -41.11 -35.38
CA GLU A 72 13.50 -40.52 -35.38
C GLU A 72 12.75 -40.96 -34.12
N GLU A 73 12.15 -40.01 -33.39
CA GLU A 73 11.37 -40.34 -32.21
C GLU A 73 10.22 -41.30 -32.59
N PRO A 74 9.95 -42.36 -31.82
CA PRO A 74 8.83 -43.25 -32.08
C PRO A 74 7.49 -42.49 -31.97
N VAL A 75 6.62 -42.63 -32.99
CA VAL A 75 5.38 -41.84 -33.11
C VAL A 75 4.09 -42.64 -32.95
N HIS A 76 4.12 -43.97 -33.18
CA HIS A 76 2.93 -44.82 -33.31
C HIS A 76 2.29 -45.24 -31.98
N ILE A 77 1.01 -45.60 -31.97
CA ILE A 77 0.27 -46.02 -30.76
C ILE A 77 -0.36 -47.39 -30.98
N LEU A 78 -0.19 -48.31 -30.02
CA LEU A 78 -0.81 -49.64 -30.04
C LEU A 78 -1.68 -49.84 -28.79
N ASN A 79 -2.97 -50.15 -28.98
CA ASN A 79 -3.89 -50.49 -27.90
C ASN A 79 -4.30 -51.97 -28.03
N VAL A 80 -4.26 -52.72 -26.94
CA VAL A 80 -4.52 -54.17 -26.92
C VAL A 80 -5.63 -54.46 -25.90
N ALA A 81 -6.79 -54.87 -26.38
CA ALA A 81 -7.89 -55.32 -25.53
C ALA A 81 -7.79 -56.82 -25.27
N ILE A 82 -7.83 -57.21 -23.99
CA ILE A 82 -7.70 -58.58 -23.52
C ILE A 82 -8.92 -58.90 -22.66
N LYS A 83 -9.54 -60.03 -22.94
CA LYS A 83 -10.54 -60.63 -22.06
C LYS A 83 -9.83 -61.58 -21.09
N THR A 84 -10.14 -61.50 -19.80
CA THR A 84 -9.63 -62.46 -18.81
C THR A 84 -10.76 -62.98 -17.91
N ASP A 85 -10.71 -64.27 -17.59
CA ASP A 85 -11.63 -64.96 -16.68
C ASP A 85 -10.99 -65.18 -15.29
N SER A 86 -9.78 -64.63 -15.04
CA SER A 86 -8.98 -64.84 -13.82
C SER A 86 -9.02 -63.66 -12.85
N ASP A 87 -9.15 -63.94 -11.54
CA ASP A 87 -9.10 -62.95 -10.43
C ASP A 87 -7.65 -62.52 -10.06
N ILE A 88 -6.79 -62.32 -11.06
CA ILE A 88 -5.42 -61.82 -10.83
C ILE A 88 -5.51 -60.35 -10.42
N ASP A 89 -4.77 -59.98 -9.38
CA ASP A 89 -4.67 -58.61 -8.90
C ASP A 89 -3.95 -57.69 -9.89
N ASP A 90 -4.08 -56.38 -9.70
CA ASP A 90 -3.57 -55.39 -10.65
C ASP A 90 -2.04 -55.45 -10.79
N ASP A 91 -1.32 -55.71 -9.69
CA ASP A 91 0.14 -55.81 -9.72
C ASP A 91 0.62 -57.13 -10.34
N GLY A 92 -0.11 -58.23 -10.18
CA GLY A 92 0.13 -59.47 -10.91
C GLY A 92 -0.07 -59.31 -12.42
N LEU A 93 -1.14 -58.64 -12.85
CA LEU A 93 -1.38 -58.33 -14.27
C LEU A 93 -0.30 -57.39 -14.84
N ALA A 94 0.06 -56.33 -14.12
CA ALA A 94 1.11 -55.41 -14.53
C ALA A 94 2.48 -56.10 -14.66
N ALA A 95 2.81 -57.04 -13.78
CA ALA A 95 4.04 -57.82 -13.85
C ALA A 95 4.12 -58.67 -15.13
N ILE A 96 3.02 -59.35 -15.48
CA ILE A 96 2.90 -60.15 -16.72
C ILE A 96 3.09 -59.26 -17.96
N PHE A 97 2.43 -58.11 -18.01
CA PHE A 97 2.57 -57.17 -19.12
C PHE A 97 3.98 -56.58 -19.21
N ARG A 98 4.60 -56.24 -18.07
CA ARG A 98 5.97 -55.72 -18.01
C ARG A 98 6.99 -56.73 -18.51
N GLU A 99 6.87 -58.00 -18.12
CA GLU A 99 7.77 -59.05 -18.62
C GLU A 99 7.71 -59.14 -20.15
N PHE A 100 6.49 -59.07 -20.71
CA PHE A 100 6.30 -59.02 -22.15
C PHE A 100 6.92 -57.77 -22.80
N THR A 101 6.63 -56.57 -22.30
CA THR A 101 7.13 -55.32 -22.92
C THR A 101 8.66 -55.26 -22.86
N GLN A 102 9.28 -55.72 -21.77
CA GLN A 102 10.73 -55.80 -21.66
C GLN A 102 11.32 -56.85 -22.61
N SER A 103 10.67 -58.01 -22.79
CA SER A 103 11.13 -59.05 -23.72
C SER A 103 11.07 -58.61 -25.20
N LYS A 104 10.15 -57.69 -25.56
CA LYS A 104 9.94 -57.19 -26.93
C LYS A 104 10.36 -55.73 -27.14
N LYS A 105 11.12 -55.17 -26.21
CA LYS A 105 11.50 -53.75 -26.19
C LYS A 105 12.18 -53.29 -27.48
N SER A 106 13.18 -54.02 -27.98
CA SER A 106 13.89 -53.67 -29.22
C SER A 106 12.95 -53.65 -30.42
N LEU A 107 12.09 -54.66 -30.53
CA LEU A 107 11.10 -54.79 -31.60
C LEU A 107 10.08 -53.63 -31.60
N LEU A 108 9.65 -53.18 -30.42
CA LEU A 108 8.74 -52.04 -30.28
C LEU A 108 9.38 -50.71 -30.68
N PHE A 109 10.68 -50.51 -30.40
CA PHE A 109 11.41 -49.33 -30.86
C PHE A 109 11.65 -49.34 -32.38
N GLU A 110 12.00 -50.50 -32.94
CA GLU A 110 12.22 -50.68 -34.38
C GLU A 110 10.99 -50.33 -35.23
N HIS A 111 9.79 -50.67 -34.73
CA HIS A 111 8.51 -50.34 -35.38
C HIS A 111 7.94 -48.98 -34.94
N GLY A 112 8.76 -48.11 -34.35
CA GLY A 112 8.37 -46.74 -34.00
C GLY A 112 7.23 -46.63 -32.99
N ILE A 113 6.98 -47.65 -32.15
CA ILE A 113 5.87 -47.63 -31.18
C ILE A 113 6.21 -46.68 -30.03
N ARG A 114 5.41 -45.63 -29.84
CA ARG A 114 5.54 -44.66 -28.76
C ARG A 114 4.86 -45.12 -27.47
N ARG A 115 3.69 -45.75 -27.60
CA ARG A 115 2.81 -46.12 -26.48
C ARG A 115 2.11 -47.44 -26.76
N LEU A 116 2.13 -48.31 -25.76
CA LEU A 116 1.41 -49.57 -25.72
C LEU A 116 0.46 -49.57 -24.52
N THR A 117 -0.84 -49.74 -24.75
CA THR A 117 -1.85 -49.76 -23.67
C THR A 117 -2.65 -51.06 -23.68
N PHE A 118 -2.66 -51.78 -22.57
CA PHE A 118 -3.48 -52.95 -22.36
C PHE A 118 -4.80 -52.57 -21.69
N LEU A 119 -5.91 -52.99 -22.28
CA LEU A 119 -7.26 -52.89 -21.72
C LEU A 119 -7.69 -54.28 -21.28
N VAL A 120 -7.96 -54.47 -19.99
CA VAL A 120 -8.42 -55.74 -19.43
C VAL A 120 -9.90 -55.64 -19.11
N ALA A 121 -10.71 -56.45 -19.79
CA ALA A 121 -12.13 -56.58 -19.52
C ALA A 121 -12.38 -57.84 -18.66
N GLN A 122 -12.89 -57.64 -17.45
CA GLN A 122 -13.32 -58.74 -16.56
C GLN A 122 -14.78 -59.12 -16.84
N LYS A 123 -15.13 -60.38 -16.57
CA LYS A 123 -16.47 -60.94 -16.80
C LYS A 123 -17.29 -60.84 -15.52
N ASP A 124 -18.46 -60.20 -15.58
CA ASP A 124 -19.40 -60.12 -14.46
C ASP A 124 -19.77 -61.54 -13.94
N PHE A 125 -19.47 -61.81 -12.67
CA PHE A 125 -19.96 -63.01 -11.98
C PHE A 125 -21.48 -62.91 -11.79
N ARG A 126 -22.25 -63.55 -12.66
CA ARG A 126 -23.64 -63.91 -12.32
C ARG A 126 -23.62 -64.94 -11.19
N LYS A 127 -23.91 -64.55 -9.95
CA LYS A 127 -24.45 -65.52 -8.97
C LYS A 127 -25.86 -65.88 -9.43
N GLN A 128 -25.99 -67.07 -10.01
CA GLN A 128 -27.26 -67.65 -10.38
C GLN A 128 -27.94 -68.19 -9.11
N ILE A 129 -28.56 -67.33 -8.31
CA ILE A 129 -29.48 -67.74 -7.24
C ILE A 129 -30.72 -66.83 -7.31
N ASN A 130 -31.83 -67.44 -7.72
CA ASN A 130 -33.26 -67.10 -7.56
C ASN A 130 -33.72 -65.63 -7.69
N CYS A 131 -34.53 -65.42 -8.74
CA CYS A 131 -35.75 -64.60 -8.77
C CYS A 131 -35.81 -63.34 -7.89
N GLU A 132 -35.33 -62.21 -8.41
CA GLU A 132 -36.08 -60.94 -8.53
C GLU A 132 -35.30 -59.99 -9.42
N VAL A 133 -36.00 -59.35 -10.36
CA VAL A 133 -35.41 -58.49 -11.39
C VAL A 133 -35.19 -57.10 -10.78
N ASP A 134 -33.97 -56.79 -10.33
CA ASP A 134 -33.54 -55.41 -10.07
C ASP A 134 -32.56 -54.97 -11.18
N GLN A 135 -33.02 -54.06 -12.04
CA GLN A 135 -32.35 -53.63 -13.28
C GLN A 135 -31.22 -52.60 -13.05
N ARG A 136 -30.41 -52.72 -11.99
CA ARG A 136 -29.24 -51.85 -11.79
C ARG A 136 -27.96 -52.59 -12.11
N PHE A 137 -27.57 -52.49 -13.38
CA PHE A 137 -26.35 -53.07 -13.94
C PHE A 137 -25.09 -52.38 -13.38
N HIS A 138 -24.32 -53.05 -12.52
CA HIS A 138 -22.95 -52.66 -12.21
C HIS A 138 -21.97 -53.42 -13.11
N ARG A 139 -21.71 -52.89 -14.32
CA ARG A 139 -20.54 -53.30 -15.11
C ARG A 139 -19.31 -52.61 -14.53
N GLU A 140 -18.30 -53.36 -14.10
CA GLU A 140 -17.02 -52.78 -13.71
C GLU A 140 -16.32 -52.13 -14.91
N PHE A 141 -15.66 -51.00 -14.66
CA PHE A 141 -14.95 -50.26 -15.71
C PHE A 141 -13.72 -51.04 -16.16
N PRO A 142 -13.39 -51.11 -17.47
CA PRO A 142 -12.19 -51.79 -17.94
C PRO A 142 -10.92 -51.23 -17.29
N LYS A 143 -10.00 -52.12 -16.92
CA LYS A 143 -8.70 -51.77 -16.31
C LYS A 143 -7.70 -51.44 -17.40
N PHE A 144 -6.94 -50.36 -17.24
CA PHE A 144 -5.98 -49.88 -18.24
C PHE A 144 -4.55 -49.88 -17.69
N PHE A 145 -3.61 -50.43 -18.47
CA PHE A 145 -2.17 -50.46 -18.15
C PHE A 145 -1.39 -49.88 -19.32
N THR A 146 -0.59 -48.84 -19.08
CA THR A 146 0.06 -48.08 -20.17
C THR A 146 1.59 -48.12 -20.03
N PHE A 147 2.27 -48.47 -21.11
CA PHE A 147 3.72 -48.58 -21.23
C PHE A 147 4.22 -47.62 -22.33
N ARG A 148 5.33 -46.91 -22.08
CA ARG A 148 5.80 -45.85 -23.00
C ARG A 148 7.27 -45.95 -23.35
N ALA A 149 7.59 -45.59 -24.60
CA ALA A 149 8.95 -45.60 -25.12
C ALA A 149 9.92 -44.71 -24.31
N ARG A 150 9.48 -43.52 -23.88
CA ARG A 150 10.33 -42.59 -23.10
C ARG A 150 10.82 -43.18 -21.77
N ASP A 151 10.05 -44.08 -21.19
CA ASP A 151 10.34 -44.77 -19.94
C ASP A 151 10.89 -46.18 -20.22
N LYS A 152 11.46 -46.42 -21.42
CA LYS A 152 11.97 -47.72 -21.85
C LYS A 152 10.94 -48.86 -21.77
N PHE A 153 9.66 -48.55 -22.02
CA PHE A 153 8.50 -49.44 -21.88
C PHE A 153 8.32 -50.04 -20.48
N GLU A 154 8.74 -49.30 -19.44
CA GLU A 154 8.20 -49.48 -18.10
C GLU A 154 6.76 -48.95 -18.02
N GLU A 155 6.00 -49.48 -17.05
CA GLU A 155 4.63 -49.05 -16.82
C GLU A 155 4.60 -47.61 -16.31
N ASP A 156 3.83 -46.74 -16.98
CA ASP A 156 3.48 -45.47 -16.40
C ASP A 156 2.23 -45.60 -15.52
N ARG A 157 2.48 -45.79 -14.23
CA ARG A 157 1.44 -45.91 -13.20
C ARG A 157 0.53 -44.68 -13.09
N ILE A 158 0.93 -43.51 -13.60
CA ILE A 158 0.10 -42.30 -13.59
C ILE A 158 -1.18 -42.50 -14.42
N TYR A 159 -1.10 -43.28 -15.50
CA TYR A 159 -2.23 -43.60 -16.39
C TYR A 159 -2.90 -44.94 -16.05
N ARG A 160 -2.61 -45.56 -14.90
CA ARG A 160 -3.26 -46.81 -14.51
C ARG A 160 -4.77 -46.57 -14.33
N HIS A 161 -5.58 -47.47 -14.86
CA HIS A 161 -7.05 -47.39 -14.91
C HIS A 161 -7.61 -46.17 -15.65
N LEU A 162 -6.76 -45.46 -16.39
CA LEU A 162 -7.13 -44.29 -17.17
C LEU A 162 -6.83 -44.52 -18.64
N GLU A 163 -7.81 -44.28 -19.49
CA GLU A 163 -7.58 -44.27 -20.93
C GLU A 163 -6.63 -43.11 -21.30
N PRO A 164 -5.49 -43.38 -21.95
CA PRO A 164 -4.51 -42.32 -22.22
C PRO A 164 -5.00 -41.22 -23.17
N ALA A 165 -6.05 -41.51 -23.95
CA ALA A 165 -6.73 -40.51 -24.77
C ALA A 165 -7.61 -39.57 -23.93
N LEU A 166 -8.13 -40.02 -22.78
CA LEU A 166 -8.90 -39.17 -21.86
C LEU A 166 -8.01 -38.44 -20.85
N ALA A 167 -6.76 -38.85 -20.72
CA ALA A 167 -5.90 -38.32 -19.67
C ALA A 167 -5.54 -36.84 -19.82
N PHE A 168 -5.66 -36.25 -21.02
CA PHE A 168 -5.55 -34.79 -21.16
C PHE A 168 -6.67 -34.06 -20.39
N GLN A 169 -7.83 -34.70 -20.19
CA GLN A 169 -8.96 -34.15 -19.44
C GLN A 169 -8.68 -34.10 -17.92
N LEU A 170 -7.68 -34.84 -17.42
CA LEU A 170 -7.18 -34.68 -16.06
C LEU A 170 -6.21 -33.50 -15.92
N GLU A 171 -5.77 -32.91 -17.03
CA GLU A 171 -4.91 -31.73 -17.08
C GLU A 171 -3.61 -31.88 -16.25
N LEU A 172 -2.95 -33.04 -16.39
CA LEU A 172 -1.72 -33.37 -15.66
C LEU A 172 -0.59 -32.34 -15.87
N ASN A 173 -0.59 -31.62 -16.99
CA ASN A 173 0.37 -30.56 -17.29
C ASN A 173 0.37 -29.43 -16.25
N ARG A 174 -0.76 -29.17 -15.59
CA ARG A 174 -0.83 -28.18 -14.52
C ARG A 174 -0.04 -28.61 -13.28
N MET A 175 0.23 -29.90 -13.12
CA MET A 175 1.04 -30.43 -12.02
C MET A 175 2.51 -30.66 -12.41
N ARG A 176 3.00 -30.10 -13.52
CA ARG A 176 4.37 -30.34 -14.01
C ARG A 176 5.49 -29.96 -13.01
N ASN A 177 5.20 -29.06 -12.08
CA ASN A 177 6.12 -28.64 -11.02
C ASN A 177 6.25 -29.69 -9.90
N PHE A 178 5.51 -30.80 -9.96
CA PHE A 178 5.54 -31.88 -8.99
C PHE A 178 6.05 -33.18 -9.63
N ALA A 179 6.74 -33.98 -8.83
CA ALA A 179 6.97 -35.40 -9.08
C ALA A 179 5.76 -36.16 -8.51
N LEU A 180 5.01 -36.83 -9.40
CA LEU A 180 3.75 -37.47 -9.05
C LEU A 180 3.94 -38.95 -8.81
N THR A 181 3.36 -39.44 -7.71
CA THR A 181 3.23 -40.86 -7.39
C THR A 181 1.74 -41.21 -7.30
N ALA A 182 1.28 -42.15 -8.11
CA ALA A 182 -0.12 -42.60 -8.07
C ALA A 182 -0.38 -43.43 -6.80
N ILE A 183 -1.44 -43.09 -6.07
CA ILE A 183 -1.92 -43.83 -4.90
C ILE A 183 -3.13 -44.66 -5.34
N PRO A 184 -3.18 -45.97 -5.04
CA PRO A 184 -4.30 -46.81 -5.42
C PRO A 184 -5.58 -46.37 -4.68
N CYS A 185 -6.68 -46.23 -5.43
CA CYS A 185 -8.01 -45.90 -4.91
C CYS A 185 -8.96 -47.08 -5.13
N ALA A 186 -9.94 -47.25 -4.24
CA ALA A 186 -10.95 -48.29 -4.40
C ALA A 186 -11.92 -47.96 -5.56
N ASN A 187 -12.20 -46.67 -5.77
CA ASN A 187 -12.99 -46.20 -6.91
C ASN A 187 -12.08 -45.82 -8.10
N HIS A 188 -12.06 -46.66 -9.15
CA HIS A 188 -11.24 -46.44 -10.35
C HIS A 188 -11.62 -45.20 -11.19
N LYS A 189 -12.73 -44.52 -10.89
CA LYS A 189 -13.08 -43.22 -11.52
C LYS A 189 -12.29 -42.05 -10.93
N MET A 190 -11.73 -42.25 -9.74
CA MET A 190 -10.96 -41.26 -8.99
C MET A 190 -9.48 -41.62 -9.08
N HIS A 191 -8.65 -40.63 -9.39
CA HIS A 191 -7.21 -40.78 -9.45
C HIS A 191 -6.58 -39.90 -8.38
N LEU A 192 -5.99 -40.53 -7.37
CA LEU A 192 -5.26 -39.84 -6.31
C LEU A 192 -3.76 -39.88 -6.62
N TYR A 193 -3.14 -38.71 -6.60
CA TYR A 193 -1.69 -38.57 -6.76
C TYR A 193 -1.09 -37.90 -5.54
N LEU A 194 -0.03 -38.47 -4.99
CA LEU A 194 0.87 -37.78 -4.08
C LEU A 194 1.89 -37.02 -4.92
N GLY A 195 1.82 -35.68 -4.91
CA GLY A 195 2.78 -34.80 -5.58
C GLY A 195 3.82 -34.28 -4.60
N ALA A 196 5.09 -34.58 -4.86
CA ALA A 196 6.24 -33.97 -4.21
C ALA A 196 6.76 -32.82 -5.08
N ALA A 197 6.92 -31.61 -4.53
CA ALA A 197 7.43 -30.49 -5.31
C ALA A 197 8.84 -30.79 -5.88
N ARG A 198 9.07 -30.42 -7.14
CA ARG A 198 10.40 -30.52 -7.75
C ARG A 198 11.27 -29.37 -7.20
N VAL A 199 12.31 -29.73 -6.48
CA VAL A 199 13.31 -28.81 -5.90
C VAL A 199 14.70 -29.07 -6.50
N GLU A 200 15.62 -28.12 -6.34
CA GLU A 200 17.02 -28.27 -6.78
C GLU A 200 17.71 -29.43 -6.04
N VAL A 201 18.63 -30.11 -6.75
CA VAL A 201 19.35 -31.28 -6.26
C VAL A 201 20.12 -30.92 -4.98
N GLY A 202 19.76 -31.53 -3.86
CA GLY A 202 20.36 -31.28 -2.53
C GLY A 202 19.46 -30.58 -1.51
N THR A 203 18.30 -30.07 -1.93
CA THR A 203 17.30 -29.47 -1.03
C THR A 203 16.25 -30.51 -0.64
N GLU A 204 15.87 -30.56 0.65
CA GLU A 204 14.79 -31.43 1.12
C GLU A 204 13.44 -30.91 0.61
N VAL A 205 12.57 -31.82 0.15
CA VAL A 205 11.22 -31.46 -0.31
C VAL A 205 10.35 -31.16 0.91
N THR A 206 9.79 -29.94 0.99
CA THR A 206 8.86 -29.60 2.08
C THR A 206 7.40 -29.58 1.65
N ASP A 207 7.14 -29.40 0.35
CA ASP A 207 5.78 -29.32 -0.21
C ASP A 207 5.32 -30.67 -0.76
N TYR A 208 4.50 -31.35 0.05
CA TYR A 208 3.76 -32.55 -0.34
C TYR A 208 2.26 -32.23 -0.43
N ARG A 209 1.63 -32.63 -1.53
CA ARG A 209 0.20 -32.41 -1.77
C ARG A 209 -0.46 -33.67 -2.29
N PHE A 210 -1.65 -33.95 -1.81
CA PHE A 210 -2.56 -34.86 -2.48
C PHE A 210 -3.31 -34.10 -3.59
N PHE A 211 -3.27 -34.65 -4.79
CA PHE A 211 -4.06 -34.22 -5.93
C PHE A 211 -5.10 -35.30 -6.23
N VAL A 212 -6.35 -35.00 -5.95
CA VAL A 212 -7.48 -35.86 -6.32
C VAL A 212 -8.01 -35.38 -7.67
N ARG A 213 -8.11 -36.27 -8.65
CA ARG A 213 -8.69 -35.95 -9.96
C ARG A 213 -9.72 -36.98 -10.39
N ALA A 214 -10.91 -36.52 -10.77
CA ALA A 214 -11.98 -37.38 -11.30
C ALA A 214 -12.51 -36.90 -12.64
N ILE A 215 -12.85 -37.86 -13.50
CA ILE A 215 -13.62 -37.63 -14.73
C ILE A 215 -15.00 -38.24 -14.57
N ILE A 216 -16.02 -37.41 -14.77
CA ILE A 216 -17.41 -37.81 -14.61
C ILE A 216 -17.98 -38.01 -16.00
N ARG A 217 -18.47 -39.22 -16.24
CA ARG A 217 -19.04 -39.65 -17.52
C ARG A 217 -20.44 -40.15 -17.29
N HIS A 218 -21.40 -39.46 -17.87
CA HIS A 218 -22.82 -39.82 -17.87
C HIS A 218 -23.44 -39.40 -19.21
N SER A 219 -24.59 -39.97 -19.57
CA SER A 219 -25.36 -39.49 -20.72
C SER A 219 -25.80 -38.05 -20.50
N ASP A 220 -25.79 -37.24 -21.57
CA ASP A 220 -26.28 -35.86 -21.54
C ASP A 220 -27.74 -35.80 -21.07
N LEU A 221 -28.04 -34.84 -20.20
CA LEU A 221 -29.36 -34.64 -19.63
C LEU A 221 -30.12 -33.58 -20.44
N VAL A 222 -31.40 -33.86 -20.72
CA VAL A 222 -32.19 -33.07 -21.68
C VAL A 222 -32.98 -31.94 -21.01
N THR A 223 -33.30 -32.04 -19.71
CA THR A 223 -34.08 -31.02 -18.97
C THR A 223 -33.22 -30.22 -17.97
N LYS A 224 -33.65 -28.99 -17.67
CA LYS A 224 -32.95 -28.09 -16.73
C LYS A 224 -32.99 -28.61 -15.29
N GLU A 225 -34.12 -29.16 -14.89
CA GLU A 225 -34.38 -29.64 -13.53
C GLU A 225 -33.56 -30.92 -13.26
N ALA A 226 -33.59 -31.88 -14.19
CA ALA A 226 -32.77 -33.08 -14.08
C ALA A 226 -31.27 -32.76 -14.13
N SER A 227 -30.86 -31.77 -14.93
CA SER A 227 -29.47 -31.29 -14.98
C SER A 227 -29.01 -30.71 -13.64
N PHE A 228 -29.86 -29.96 -12.93
CA PHE A 228 -29.53 -29.37 -11.63
C PHE A 228 -29.47 -30.39 -10.51
N GLU A 229 -30.48 -31.24 -10.39
CA GLU A 229 -30.50 -32.29 -9.36
C GLU A 229 -29.38 -33.31 -9.56
N TYR A 230 -29.10 -33.71 -10.80
CA TYR A 230 -27.99 -34.60 -11.11
C TYR A 230 -26.65 -33.97 -10.72
N LEU A 231 -26.41 -32.71 -11.10
CA LEU A 231 -25.17 -32.01 -10.76
C LEU A 231 -24.99 -31.93 -9.26
N HIS A 232 -26.03 -31.54 -8.52
CA HIS A 232 -25.95 -31.37 -7.07
C HIS A 232 -25.63 -32.70 -6.38
N ASN A 233 -26.42 -33.75 -6.66
CA ASN A 233 -26.28 -35.06 -6.01
C ASN A 233 -24.99 -35.77 -6.42
N GLU A 234 -24.62 -35.72 -7.71
CA GLU A 234 -23.44 -36.41 -8.20
C GLU A 234 -22.14 -35.69 -7.81
N ALA A 235 -22.13 -34.34 -7.80
CA ALA A 235 -20.99 -33.58 -7.29
C ALA A 235 -20.78 -33.80 -5.79
N GLU A 236 -21.87 -33.83 -5.00
CA GLU A 236 -21.79 -34.09 -3.57
C GLU A 236 -21.29 -35.51 -3.28
N ARG A 237 -21.85 -36.53 -3.97
CA ARG A 237 -21.40 -37.92 -3.86
C ARG A 237 -19.90 -38.06 -4.15
N LEU A 238 -19.42 -37.48 -5.24
CA LEU A 238 -18.01 -37.57 -5.63
C LEU A 238 -17.07 -36.76 -4.75
N LEU A 239 -17.53 -35.62 -4.23
CA LEU A 239 -16.76 -34.86 -3.24
C LEU A 239 -16.58 -35.68 -1.97
N LEU A 240 -17.63 -36.36 -1.50
CA LEU A 240 -17.55 -37.26 -0.34
C LEU A 240 -16.62 -38.44 -0.60
N GLU A 241 -16.73 -39.11 -1.75
CA GLU A 241 -15.83 -40.20 -2.15
C GLU A 241 -14.37 -39.72 -2.24
N ALA A 242 -14.14 -38.52 -2.81
CA ALA A 242 -12.80 -37.90 -2.85
C ALA A 242 -12.25 -37.64 -1.44
N MET A 243 -13.09 -37.19 -0.51
CA MET A 243 -12.71 -36.93 0.87
C MET A 243 -12.44 -38.21 1.66
N ASP A 244 -13.20 -39.27 1.42
CA ASP A 244 -13.00 -40.58 2.03
C ASP A 244 -11.66 -41.20 1.57
N GLU A 245 -11.38 -41.17 0.27
CA GLU A 245 -10.09 -41.64 -0.30
C GLU A 245 -8.91 -40.79 0.21
N LEU A 246 -9.09 -39.47 0.34
CA LEU A 246 -8.10 -38.59 0.96
C LEU A 246 -7.86 -38.94 2.43
N GLU A 247 -8.90 -39.27 3.20
CA GLU A 247 -8.79 -39.63 4.61
C GLU A 247 -8.03 -40.95 4.80
N VAL A 248 -8.29 -41.94 3.93
CA VAL A 248 -7.52 -43.20 3.89
C VAL A 248 -6.06 -42.92 3.56
N ALA A 249 -5.77 -42.11 2.54
CA ALA A 249 -4.41 -41.77 2.16
C ALA A 249 -3.67 -40.96 3.25
N PHE A 250 -4.39 -40.09 3.97
CA PHE A 250 -3.84 -39.29 5.07
C PHE A 250 -3.36 -40.18 6.24
N ASN A 251 -4.06 -41.29 6.50
CA ASN A 251 -3.70 -42.24 7.56
C ASN A 251 -2.57 -43.21 7.17
N ASN A 252 -2.43 -43.51 5.86
CA ASN A 252 -1.48 -44.51 5.37
C ASN A 252 -0.11 -43.92 4.95
N THR A 253 0.01 -42.58 4.90
CA THR A 253 1.22 -41.90 4.41
C THR A 253 1.98 -41.26 5.57
N THR A 254 3.31 -41.39 5.59
CA THR A 254 4.17 -40.81 6.64
C THR A 254 4.50 -39.33 6.44
N VAL A 255 4.29 -38.78 5.23
CA VAL A 255 4.58 -37.39 4.89
C VAL A 255 3.41 -36.46 5.19
N ARG A 256 3.72 -35.29 5.75
CA ARG A 256 2.73 -34.25 6.08
C ARG A 256 2.34 -33.48 4.82
N THR A 257 1.05 -33.43 4.51
CA THR A 257 0.49 -32.59 3.43
C THR A 257 -0.15 -31.32 3.99
N ASP A 258 -0.04 -30.19 3.28
CA ASP A 258 -0.56 -28.88 3.75
C ASP A 258 -1.44 -28.14 2.72
N CYS A 259 -1.46 -28.55 1.45
CA CYS A 259 -2.16 -27.83 0.35
C CYS A 259 -2.86 -28.80 -0.63
N ASN A 260 -3.75 -29.64 -0.12
CA ASN A 260 -4.40 -30.65 -0.95
C ASN A 260 -5.36 -30.02 -1.98
N HIS A 261 -5.46 -30.65 -3.15
CA HIS A 261 -6.19 -30.14 -4.31
C HIS A 261 -7.18 -31.18 -4.82
N ILE A 262 -8.40 -30.74 -5.13
CA ILE A 262 -9.45 -31.57 -5.72
C ILE A 262 -9.81 -31.02 -7.10
N PHE A 263 -9.81 -31.86 -8.13
CA PHE A 263 -10.23 -31.52 -9.48
C PHE A 263 -11.34 -32.46 -9.96
N LEU A 264 -12.52 -31.90 -10.22
CA LEU A 264 -13.67 -32.63 -10.74
C LEU A 264 -13.99 -32.15 -12.16
N ASN A 265 -13.95 -33.06 -13.13
CA ASN A 265 -14.27 -32.76 -14.52
C ASN A 265 -15.58 -33.41 -14.95
N PHE A 266 -16.63 -32.59 -15.09
CA PHE A 266 -17.92 -32.96 -15.65
C PHE A 266 -17.87 -32.84 -17.17
N VAL A 267 -17.71 -33.98 -17.83
CA VAL A 267 -17.74 -34.09 -19.29
C VAL A 267 -19.13 -33.83 -19.89
N PRO A 268 -20.25 -34.32 -19.30
CA PRO A 268 -21.60 -34.11 -19.84
C PRO A 268 -21.94 -32.62 -19.95
N THR A 269 -22.75 -32.28 -20.95
CA THR A 269 -23.23 -30.90 -21.10
C THR A 269 -24.57 -30.73 -20.38
N VAL A 270 -24.63 -29.81 -19.41
CA VAL A 270 -25.83 -29.52 -18.62
C VAL A 270 -26.51 -28.22 -19.04
N ILE A 271 -27.83 -28.09 -18.85
CA ILE A 271 -28.54 -26.84 -19.14
C ILE A 271 -28.73 -26.06 -17.84
N MET A 272 -27.92 -25.03 -17.60
CA MET A 272 -27.93 -24.27 -16.33
C MET A 272 -27.40 -22.84 -16.49
N ASP A 273 -27.83 -21.95 -15.59
CA ASP A 273 -27.23 -20.63 -15.37
C ASP A 273 -26.00 -20.73 -14.44
N PRO A 274 -24.85 -20.14 -14.79
CA PRO A 274 -23.65 -20.18 -13.95
C PRO A 274 -23.80 -19.64 -12.53
N SER A 275 -24.68 -18.65 -12.31
CA SER A 275 -24.93 -18.08 -10.97
C SER A 275 -25.43 -19.14 -9.98
N LYS A 276 -26.30 -20.05 -10.45
CA LYS A 276 -26.81 -21.18 -9.65
C LYS A 276 -25.75 -22.22 -9.33
N ILE A 277 -24.72 -22.36 -10.18
CA ILE A 277 -23.57 -23.24 -9.92
C ILE A 277 -22.78 -22.69 -8.74
N GLU A 278 -22.53 -21.37 -8.72
CA GLU A 278 -21.82 -20.72 -7.61
C GLU A 278 -22.56 -20.88 -6.28
N GLU A 279 -23.88 -20.64 -6.25
CA GLU A 279 -24.71 -20.82 -5.04
C GLU A 279 -24.70 -22.27 -4.55
N SER A 280 -24.89 -23.24 -5.45
CA SER A 280 -24.89 -24.67 -5.11
C SER A 280 -23.54 -25.09 -4.52
N VAL A 281 -22.43 -24.74 -5.18
CA VAL A 281 -21.09 -25.07 -4.71
C VAL A 281 -20.77 -24.38 -3.39
N ARG A 282 -21.13 -23.10 -3.23
CA ARG A 282 -20.97 -22.36 -1.96
C ARG A 282 -21.69 -23.05 -0.81
N SER A 283 -22.94 -23.50 -1.03
CA SER A 283 -23.70 -24.23 -0.01
C SER A 283 -23.04 -25.57 0.38
N MET A 284 -22.49 -26.30 -0.59
CA MET A 284 -21.80 -27.57 -0.38
C MET A 284 -20.50 -27.39 0.40
N VAL A 285 -19.68 -26.41 0.02
CA VAL A 285 -18.41 -26.11 0.71
C VAL A 285 -18.65 -25.64 2.14
N MET A 286 -19.68 -24.81 2.37
CA MET A 286 -20.04 -24.37 3.73
C MET A 286 -20.53 -25.52 4.61
N ARG A 287 -21.26 -26.49 4.04
CA ARG A 287 -21.72 -27.69 4.74
C ARG A 287 -20.56 -28.60 5.18
N TYR A 288 -19.57 -28.80 4.29
CA TYR A 288 -18.45 -29.72 4.52
C TYR A 288 -17.12 -29.04 4.90
N GLY A 289 -17.13 -27.73 5.15
CA GLY A 289 -15.94 -26.91 5.33
C GLY A 289 -15.03 -27.39 6.47
N SER A 290 -15.60 -27.86 7.58
CA SER A 290 -14.83 -28.40 8.71
C SER A 290 -14.05 -29.67 8.35
N ARG A 291 -14.61 -30.52 7.47
CA ARG A 291 -13.97 -31.76 7.02
C ARG A 291 -12.93 -31.48 5.94
N LEU A 292 -13.22 -30.56 5.00
CA LEU A 292 -12.23 -30.06 4.02
C LEU A 292 -11.02 -29.41 4.71
N TRP A 293 -11.25 -28.67 5.80
CA TRP A 293 -10.20 -28.07 6.62
C TRP A 293 -9.33 -29.12 7.33
N LYS A 294 -9.96 -30.13 7.94
CA LYS A 294 -9.24 -31.27 8.56
C LYS A 294 -8.34 -32.00 7.56
N LEU A 295 -8.84 -32.18 6.33
CA LEU A 295 -8.11 -32.78 5.21
C LEU A 295 -7.14 -31.80 4.53
N ARG A 296 -7.02 -30.55 5.02
CA ARG A 296 -6.11 -29.51 4.50
C ARG A 296 -6.28 -29.26 3.00
N VAL A 297 -7.53 -29.31 2.53
CA VAL A 297 -7.88 -28.98 1.16
C VAL A 297 -7.87 -27.46 1.03
N LEU A 298 -6.87 -26.95 0.29
CA LEU A 298 -6.67 -25.52 0.10
C LEU A 298 -7.38 -25.01 -1.17
N GLN A 299 -7.39 -25.84 -2.20
CA GLN A 299 -7.93 -25.51 -3.52
C GLN A 299 -8.84 -26.62 -4.03
N ALA A 300 -9.93 -26.23 -4.69
CA ALA A 300 -10.78 -27.16 -5.40
C ALA A 300 -11.22 -26.57 -6.74
N GLU A 301 -11.34 -27.41 -7.74
CA GLU A 301 -11.64 -27.05 -9.11
C GLU A 301 -12.77 -27.91 -9.66
N LEU A 302 -13.70 -27.25 -10.32
CA LEU A 302 -14.80 -27.87 -11.03
C LEU A 302 -14.80 -27.40 -12.47
N LYS A 303 -14.67 -28.32 -13.42
CA LYS A 303 -14.84 -28.07 -14.85
C LYS A 303 -16.18 -28.65 -15.29
N ILE A 304 -17.00 -27.84 -15.96
CA ILE A 304 -18.30 -28.27 -16.44
C ILE A 304 -18.67 -27.60 -17.76
N ASN A 305 -19.30 -28.38 -18.65
CA ASN A 305 -19.87 -27.87 -19.88
C ASN A 305 -21.33 -27.47 -19.66
N ILE A 306 -21.69 -26.23 -19.97
CA ILE A 306 -23.07 -25.74 -19.82
C ILE A 306 -23.67 -25.24 -21.13
N ARG A 307 -25.00 -25.19 -21.18
CA ARG A 307 -25.80 -24.44 -22.16
C ARG A 307 -26.87 -23.63 -21.42
N LEU A 308 -27.16 -22.41 -21.89
CA LEU A 308 -28.24 -21.58 -21.32
C LEU A 308 -29.64 -22.02 -21.82
N THR A 309 -29.68 -22.57 -23.03
CA THR A 309 -30.88 -23.09 -23.71
C THR A 309 -30.59 -24.46 -24.31
N PRO A 310 -31.61 -25.33 -24.52
CA PRO A 310 -31.41 -26.67 -25.09
C PRO A 310 -30.67 -26.68 -26.44
N THR A 311 -30.91 -25.66 -27.26
CA THR A 311 -30.29 -25.45 -28.58
C THR A 311 -29.09 -24.50 -28.56
N GLY A 312 -28.68 -24.04 -27.37
CA GLY A 312 -27.61 -23.05 -27.20
C GLY A 312 -26.21 -23.62 -27.44
N LYS A 313 -25.24 -22.74 -27.68
CA LYS A 313 -23.82 -23.08 -27.78
C LYS A 313 -23.30 -23.60 -26.45
N GLN A 314 -22.47 -24.64 -26.49
CA GLN A 314 -21.78 -25.16 -25.31
C GLN A 314 -20.73 -24.17 -24.83
N ILE A 315 -20.72 -23.90 -23.52
CA ILE A 315 -19.78 -23.01 -22.85
C ILE A 315 -19.04 -23.85 -21.79
N PRO A 316 -17.71 -24.03 -21.90
CA PRO A 316 -16.93 -24.65 -20.84
C PRO A 316 -16.74 -23.62 -19.72
N ILE A 317 -17.29 -23.95 -18.55
CA ILE A 317 -17.18 -23.16 -17.34
C ILE A 317 -16.24 -23.87 -16.37
N ARG A 318 -15.38 -23.09 -15.74
CA ARG A 318 -14.45 -23.55 -14.73
C ARG A 318 -14.63 -22.74 -13.45
N LEU A 319 -14.91 -23.43 -12.37
CA LEU A 319 -15.07 -22.84 -11.05
C LEU A 319 -13.85 -23.22 -10.22
N PHE A 320 -13.23 -22.21 -9.61
CA PHE A 320 -12.05 -22.33 -8.76
C PHE A 320 -12.41 -21.87 -7.34
N LEU A 321 -12.12 -22.71 -6.36
CA LEU A 321 -12.30 -22.46 -4.94
C LEU A 321 -10.94 -22.35 -4.29
N THR A 322 -10.69 -21.29 -3.52
CA THR A 322 -9.45 -21.11 -2.76
C THR A 322 -9.76 -20.68 -1.34
N ASN A 323 -9.09 -21.30 -0.35
CA ASN A 323 -9.25 -20.95 1.07
C ASN A 323 -7.88 -20.76 1.76
N GLU A 324 -7.14 -19.70 1.40
CA GLU A 324 -5.76 -19.47 1.88
C GLU A 324 -5.65 -19.17 3.38
N SER A 325 -6.59 -18.40 3.94
CA SER A 325 -6.54 -17.97 5.34
C SER A 325 -7.31 -18.89 6.29
N GLY A 326 -8.07 -19.85 5.78
CA GLY A 326 -8.95 -20.72 6.55
C GLY A 326 -10.29 -20.13 6.98
N TYR A 327 -10.46 -18.81 6.81
CA TYR A 327 -11.66 -18.07 7.20
C TYR A 327 -12.37 -17.40 6.01
N TYR A 328 -11.73 -17.34 4.84
CA TYR A 328 -12.25 -16.68 3.65
C TYR A 328 -12.18 -17.64 2.45
N LEU A 329 -13.36 -18.04 1.96
CA LEU A 329 -13.51 -18.84 0.76
C LEU A 329 -13.67 -17.90 -0.45
N ASP A 330 -12.68 -17.88 -1.33
CA ASP A 330 -12.79 -17.19 -2.61
C ASP A 330 -13.33 -18.16 -3.68
N ILE A 331 -14.41 -17.76 -4.33
CA ILE A 331 -14.99 -18.46 -5.48
C ILE A 331 -14.77 -17.61 -6.72
N SER A 332 -14.15 -18.20 -7.73
CA SER A 332 -13.85 -17.56 -9.00
C SER A 332 -14.37 -18.41 -10.15
N LEU A 333 -15.19 -17.80 -10.99
CA LEU A 333 -15.84 -18.45 -12.11
C LEU A 333 -15.22 -17.96 -13.43
N TYR A 334 -14.83 -18.88 -14.29
CA TYR A 334 -14.19 -18.62 -15.57
C TYR A 334 -14.94 -19.31 -16.70
N LYS A 335 -14.97 -18.67 -17.87
CA LYS A 335 -15.24 -19.30 -19.16
C LYS A 335 -13.91 -19.54 -19.87
N GLU A 336 -13.78 -20.71 -20.50
CA GLU A 336 -12.63 -21.01 -21.36
C GLU A 336 -12.87 -20.37 -22.73
N VAL A 337 -12.00 -19.42 -23.12
CA VAL A 337 -12.14 -18.63 -24.35
C VAL A 337 -10.85 -18.71 -25.16
N THR A 338 -10.97 -18.70 -26.48
CA THR A 338 -9.82 -18.62 -27.38
C THR A 338 -9.30 -17.19 -27.41
N ASP A 339 -8.01 -16.97 -27.19
CA ASP A 339 -7.41 -15.64 -27.23
C ASP A 339 -7.62 -14.98 -28.60
N SER A 340 -8.01 -13.71 -28.59
CA SER A 340 -8.29 -12.91 -29.78
C SER A 340 -7.01 -12.35 -30.43
N ARG A 341 -5.92 -12.17 -29.67
CA ARG A 341 -4.62 -11.69 -30.19
C ARG A 341 -3.90 -12.73 -31.04
N THR A 342 -4.13 -14.02 -30.78
CA THR A 342 -3.61 -15.14 -31.60
C THR A 342 -4.50 -15.47 -32.80
N GLY A 343 -5.63 -14.77 -32.98
CA GLY A 343 -6.57 -15.01 -34.08
C GLY A 343 -6.02 -14.76 -35.49
N GLN A 344 -4.87 -14.10 -35.62
CA GLN A 344 -4.15 -13.90 -36.89
C GLN A 344 -3.15 -15.01 -37.22
N VAL A 345 -2.86 -15.92 -36.27
CA VAL A 345 -1.97 -17.06 -36.46
C VAL A 345 -2.82 -18.31 -36.71
N GLY A 346 -2.34 -19.24 -37.55
CA GLY A 346 -3.13 -20.35 -38.07
C GLY A 346 -3.82 -21.23 -37.01
N PRO A 347 -4.78 -22.10 -37.40
CA PRO A 347 -5.61 -22.88 -36.48
C PRO A 347 -4.87 -23.80 -35.48
N LYS A 348 -3.54 -23.97 -35.62
CA LYS A 348 -2.69 -24.77 -34.71
C LYS A 348 -2.15 -24.00 -33.50
N ASP A 349 -2.17 -22.65 -33.52
CA ASP A 349 -1.59 -21.81 -32.45
C ASP A 349 -2.63 -21.12 -31.56
N ARG A 350 -3.89 -21.58 -31.63
CA ARG A 350 -5.00 -21.05 -30.81
C ARG A 350 -4.83 -21.46 -29.35
N GLN A 351 -4.39 -20.52 -28.52
CA GLN A 351 -4.28 -20.72 -27.08
C GLN A 351 -5.62 -20.44 -26.39
N ILE A 352 -5.97 -21.29 -25.41
CA ILE A 352 -7.19 -21.16 -24.61
C ILE A 352 -6.82 -20.51 -23.27
N MET A 353 -7.56 -19.47 -22.91
CA MET A 353 -7.36 -18.68 -21.71
C MET A 353 -8.59 -18.70 -20.80
N PHE A 354 -8.37 -18.44 -19.52
CA PHE A 354 -9.43 -18.20 -18.55
C PHE A 354 -9.93 -16.76 -18.68
N GLN A 355 -11.20 -16.58 -19.02
CA GLN A 355 -11.85 -15.28 -18.95
C GLN A 355 -12.88 -15.33 -17.83
N ALA A 356 -12.78 -14.41 -16.87
CA ALA A 356 -13.74 -14.34 -15.76
C ALA A 356 -15.18 -14.19 -16.26
N TYR A 357 -16.11 -14.83 -15.57
CA TYR A 357 -17.53 -14.77 -15.86
C TYR A 357 -18.21 -13.85 -14.83
N GLY A 358 -18.75 -12.71 -15.28
CA GLY A 358 -19.30 -11.65 -14.43
C GLY A 358 -18.33 -10.48 -14.21
N ASP A 359 -18.68 -9.56 -13.30
CA ASP A 359 -17.90 -8.32 -13.04
C ASP A 359 -16.63 -8.57 -12.21
N LYS A 360 -16.58 -9.68 -11.47
CA LYS A 360 -15.46 -10.03 -10.59
C LYS A 360 -14.35 -10.74 -11.38
N GLN A 361 -13.20 -10.09 -11.54
CA GLN A 361 -11.99 -10.74 -12.04
C GLN A 361 -11.31 -11.53 -10.92
N GLY A 362 -11.22 -12.86 -11.07
CA GLY A 362 -10.49 -13.73 -10.15
C GLY A 362 -9.02 -13.96 -10.54
N PRO A 363 -8.22 -14.63 -9.69
CA PRO A 363 -6.75 -14.85 -9.80
C PRO A 363 -6.22 -15.37 -11.12
N LEU A 364 -6.99 -16.21 -11.82
CA LEU A 364 -6.59 -16.83 -13.08
C LEU A 364 -7.08 -16.07 -14.33
N HIS A 365 -7.72 -14.90 -14.19
CA HIS A 365 -8.17 -14.13 -15.36
C HIS A 365 -6.99 -13.82 -16.29
N GLY A 366 -7.16 -14.08 -17.59
CA GLY A 366 -6.11 -13.85 -18.58
C GLY A 366 -5.08 -14.96 -18.71
N MET A 367 -5.01 -15.89 -17.74
CA MET A 367 -4.03 -16.97 -17.73
C MET A 367 -4.39 -18.09 -18.70
N LEU A 368 -3.37 -18.78 -19.22
CA LEU A 368 -3.57 -19.97 -20.05
C LEU A 368 -4.09 -21.16 -19.24
N ILE A 369 -4.90 -22.02 -19.84
CA ILE A 369 -5.46 -23.20 -19.15
C ILE A 369 -4.39 -24.19 -18.67
N ASN A 370 -3.21 -24.17 -19.29
CA ASN A 370 -2.09 -25.06 -18.97
C ASN A 370 -1.15 -24.49 -17.90
N THR A 371 -1.50 -23.35 -17.28
CA THR A 371 -0.68 -22.70 -16.24
C THR A 371 -0.45 -23.67 -15.07
N PRO A 372 0.82 -23.97 -14.73
CA PRO A 372 1.18 -24.88 -13.64
C PRO A 372 0.80 -24.36 -12.26
N TYR A 373 0.47 -25.26 -11.33
CA TYR A 373 0.32 -24.91 -9.92
C TYR A 373 1.67 -24.50 -9.31
N VAL A 374 1.67 -23.40 -8.58
CA VAL A 374 2.84 -22.86 -7.90
C VAL A 374 3.17 -23.72 -6.67
N THR A 375 4.45 -24.05 -6.49
CA THR A 375 4.96 -24.79 -5.33
C THR A 375 5.08 -23.86 -4.12
N LYS A 376 4.87 -24.39 -2.92
CA LYS A 376 4.96 -23.64 -1.65
C LYS A 376 6.39 -23.13 -1.43
N ASP A 377 7.37 -23.90 -1.86
CA ASP A 377 8.79 -23.59 -1.74
C ASP A 377 9.17 -22.28 -2.44
N LEU A 378 8.51 -21.88 -3.54
CA LEU A 378 8.83 -20.62 -4.22
C LEU A 378 8.48 -19.40 -3.35
N LEU A 379 7.26 -19.37 -2.79
CA LEU A 379 6.82 -18.31 -1.88
C LEU A 379 7.62 -18.36 -0.58
N GLN A 380 7.88 -19.56 -0.06
CA GLN A 380 8.68 -19.72 1.16
C GLN A 380 10.14 -19.31 0.95
N SER A 381 10.71 -19.55 -0.23
CA SER A 381 12.04 -19.09 -0.62
C SER A 381 12.10 -17.56 -0.67
N LYS A 382 11.11 -16.91 -1.31
CA LYS A 382 11.00 -15.44 -1.28
C LYS A 382 10.84 -14.90 0.14
N ARG A 383 10.00 -15.53 0.98
CA ARG A 383 9.87 -15.19 2.40
C ARG A 383 11.19 -15.33 3.15
N PHE A 384 11.91 -16.43 2.94
CA PHE A 384 13.21 -16.66 3.54
C PHE A 384 14.24 -15.61 3.10
N GLN A 385 14.26 -15.23 1.82
CA GLN A 385 15.12 -14.15 1.33
C GLN A 385 14.81 -12.82 2.02
N ALA A 386 13.53 -12.43 2.12
CA ALA A 386 13.13 -11.22 2.84
C ALA A 386 13.52 -11.27 4.32
N GLN A 387 13.25 -12.39 5.00
CA GLN A 387 13.59 -12.61 6.41
C GLN A 387 15.10 -12.59 6.66
N SER A 388 15.91 -13.14 5.75
CA SER A 388 17.38 -13.10 5.83
C SER A 388 17.94 -11.68 5.76
N LEU A 389 17.18 -10.76 5.15
CA LEU A 389 17.47 -9.32 5.10
C LEU A 389 16.81 -8.54 6.24
N GLY A 390 16.11 -9.22 7.15
CA GLY A 390 15.47 -8.62 8.33
C GLY A 390 14.16 -7.89 8.04
N THR A 391 13.40 -8.27 7.01
CA THR A 391 12.09 -7.67 6.67
C THR A 391 11.03 -8.72 6.38
N THR A 392 9.78 -8.30 6.47
CA THR A 392 8.62 -9.07 6.03
C THR A 392 8.55 -9.12 4.50
N TYR A 393 8.11 -10.27 3.95
CA TYR A 393 7.88 -10.39 2.51
C TYR A 393 6.68 -9.57 2.06
N VAL A 394 6.79 -8.96 0.88
CA VAL A 394 5.86 -7.91 0.43
C VAL A 394 4.39 -8.33 0.42
N TYR A 395 4.08 -9.58 0.03
CA TYR A 395 2.69 -10.08 0.01
C TYR A 395 2.13 -10.48 1.37
N ASP A 396 2.94 -10.47 2.44
CA ASP A 396 2.47 -10.73 3.80
C ASP A 396 1.99 -9.44 4.50
N PHE A 397 2.28 -8.24 3.96
CA PHE A 397 1.80 -6.96 4.51
C PHE A 397 0.27 -6.83 4.55
N PRO A 398 -0.52 -7.20 3.53
CA PRO A 398 -1.98 -7.12 3.63
C PRO A 398 -2.56 -7.87 4.83
N GLU A 399 -2.01 -9.05 5.16
CA GLU A 399 -2.42 -9.79 6.36
C GLU A 399 -1.92 -9.10 7.63
N MET A 400 -0.72 -8.51 7.61
CA MET A 400 -0.22 -7.68 8.70
C MET A 400 -1.15 -6.50 9.00
N PHE A 401 -1.64 -5.79 7.98
CA PHE A 401 -2.66 -4.74 8.13
C PHE A 401 -3.94 -5.28 8.77
N ARG A 402 -4.42 -6.46 8.36
CA ARG A 402 -5.61 -7.09 8.95
C ARG A 402 -5.43 -7.38 10.45
N GLN A 403 -4.29 -7.93 10.84
CA GLN A 403 -3.99 -8.26 12.24
C GLN A 403 -3.77 -6.99 13.09
N SER A 404 -3.06 -5.99 12.56
CA SER A 404 -2.89 -4.69 13.23
C SER A 404 -4.21 -3.94 13.37
N LEU A 405 -5.11 -4.04 12.38
CA LEU A 405 -6.45 -3.48 12.47
C LEU A 405 -7.27 -4.18 13.56
N LYS A 406 -7.20 -5.51 13.66
CA LYS A 406 -7.81 -6.26 14.75
C LYS A 406 -7.28 -5.75 16.11
N LYS A 407 -5.96 -5.59 16.26
CA LYS A 407 -5.34 -5.04 17.47
C LYS A 407 -5.88 -3.63 17.77
N LEU A 408 -5.99 -2.77 16.76
CA LEU A 408 -6.51 -1.39 16.89
C LEU A 408 -7.96 -1.35 17.37
N TRP A 409 -8.84 -2.22 16.87
CA TRP A 409 -10.21 -2.32 17.36
C TRP A 409 -10.27 -2.70 18.84
N HIS A 410 -9.49 -3.70 19.25
CA HIS A 410 -9.44 -4.14 20.67
C HIS A 410 -8.86 -3.04 21.57
N SER A 411 -7.79 -2.37 21.15
CA SER A 411 -7.21 -1.27 21.94
C SER A 411 -8.16 -0.09 22.05
N SER A 412 -8.90 0.23 20.98
CA SER A 412 -9.79 1.39 20.94
C SER A 412 -11.05 1.21 21.79
N GLN A 413 -11.51 -0.02 22.02
CA GLN A 413 -12.60 -0.32 22.94
C GLN A 413 -12.30 0.07 24.39
N SER A 414 -11.02 0.20 24.77
CA SER A 414 -10.65 0.61 26.12
C SER A 414 -11.03 2.06 26.41
N PHE A 415 -10.88 2.97 25.43
CA PHE A 415 -11.05 4.42 25.61
C PHE A 415 -12.21 5.04 24.81
N ALA A 416 -12.82 4.34 23.86
CA ALA A 416 -13.94 4.84 23.06
C ALA A 416 -15.16 3.89 23.08
N TYR A 417 -16.35 4.45 22.87
CA TYR A 417 -17.56 3.69 22.60
C TYR A 417 -17.61 3.33 21.11
N LEU A 418 -17.62 2.04 20.80
CA LEU A 418 -17.50 1.53 19.44
C LEU A 418 -18.61 0.54 19.10
N PRO A 419 -19.00 0.42 17.83
CA PRO A 419 -19.90 -0.63 17.37
C PRO A 419 -19.23 -2.02 17.50
N LYS A 420 -20.03 -3.08 17.31
CA LYS A 420 -19.54 -4.46 17.32
C LYS A 420 -18.45 -4.62 16.26
N VAL A 421 -17.32 -5.23 16.67
CA VAL A 421 -16.17 -5.46 15.78
C VAL A 421 -16.62 -6.29 14.56
N PRO A 422 -16.31 -5.84 13.33
CA PRO A 422 -16.58 -6.62 12.13
C PRO A 422 -15.88 -7.99 12.17
N LEU A 423 -16.41 -8.97 11.45
CA LEU A 423 -15.75 -10.26 11.30
C LEU A 423 -14.37 -10.07 10.63
N PRO A 424 -13.36 -10.92 10.93
CA PRO A 424 -12.02 -10.78 10.36
C PRO A 424 -11.99 -10.70 8.83
N SER A 425 -12.91 -11.39 8.15
CA SER A 425 -13.09 -11.35 6.68
C SER A 425 -13.52 -9.99 6.16
N GLU A 426 -14.25 -9.20 6.96
CA GLU A 426 -14.79 -7.88 6.58
C GLU A 426 -13.90 -6.70 7.02
N LEU A 427 -12.90 -6.93 7.88
CA LEU A 427 -12.02 -5.87 8.39
C LEU A 427 -11.22 -5.17 7.29
N LEU A 428 -10.74 -5.95 6.32
CA LEU A 428 -9.91 -5.49 5.22
C LEU A 428 -10.32 -6.19 3.94
N THR A 429 -10.60 -5.40 2.92
CA THR A 429 -10.65 -5.83 1.52
C THR A 429 -9.55 -5.11 0.75
N PHE A 430 -8.87 -5.80 -0.16
CA PHE A 430 -7.81 -5.20 -0.96
C PHE A 430 -7.84 -5.75 -2.38
N THR A 431 -7.37 -4.94 -3.31
CA THR A 431 -7.22 -5.31 -4.72
C THR A 431 -5.86 -4.83 -5.18
N GLU A 432 -5.11 -5.71 -5.86
CA GLU A 432 -3.79 -5.37 -6.36
C GLU A 432 -3.91 -4.45 -7.58
N LEU A 433 -2.99 -3.51 -7.70
CA LEU A 433 -2.88 -2.55 -8.79
C LEU A 433 -1.70 -2.95 -9.66
N VAL A 434 -1.97 -3.23 -10.94
CA VAL A 434 -0.98 -3.74 -11.88
C VAL A 434 -1.03 -2.91 -13.17
N LEU A 435 0.10 -2.78 -13.85
CA LEU A 435 0.17 -2.12 -15.15
C LEU A 435 -0.29 -3.06 -16.27
N ASP A 436 -1.14 -2.56 -17.17
CA ASP A 436 -1.41 -3.24 -18.43
C ASP A 436 -0.29 -3.02 -19.46
N ALA A 437 -0.45 -3.57 -20.67
CA ALA A 437 0.55 -3.46 -21.74
C ALA A 437 0.74 -2.02 -22.26
N GLN A 438 -0.16 -1.09 -21.92
CA GLN A 438 -0.12 0.33 -22.27
C GLN A 438 0.39 1.18 -21.10
N GLY A 439 0.76 0.58 -19.97
CA GLY A 439 1.19 1.28 -18.76
C GLY A 439 0.06 1.99 -18.01
N GLN A 440 -1.19 1.57 -18.21
CA GLN A 440 -2.34 2.03 -17.43
C GLN A 440 -2.57 1.13 -16.21
N LEU A 441 -3.10 1.72 -15.14
CA LEU A 441 -3.32 1.00 -13.88
C LEU A 441 -4.64 0.23 -13.92
N VAL A 442 -4.57 -1.08 -13.69
CA VAL A 442 -5.72 -1.98 -13.65
C VAL A 442 -5.80 -2.64 -12.28
N GLN A 443 -7.02 -2.74 -11.75
CA GLN A 443 -7.32 -3.51 -10.55
C GLN A 443 -7.42 -4.98 -10.91
N MET A 444 -6.54 -5.81 -10.35
CA MET A 444 -6.49 -7.24 -10.62
C MET A 444 -6.37 -8.01 -9.31
N ASN A 445 -7.17 -9.06 -9.15
CA ASN A 445 -6.89 -10.08 -8.15
C ASN A 445 -6.03 -11.11 -8.85
N ARG A 446 -4.74 -11.22 -8.54
CA ARG A 446 -3.82 -12.26 -9.01
C ARG A 446 -3.24 -13.05 -7.83
N LEU A 447 -2.56 -14.15 -8.12
CA LEU A 447 -1.88 -14.95 -7.09
C LEU A 447 -0.70 -14.18 -6.48
N PRO A 448 -0.49 -14.26 -5.15
CA PRO A 448 0.66 -13.67 -4.48
C PRO A 448 2.00 -14.14 -5.07
N GLY A 449 2.94 -13.21 -5.18
CA GLY A 449 4.29 -13.48 -5.72
C GLY A 449 4.39 -13.60 -7.24
N GLY A 450 3.29 -13.42 -7.97
CA GLY A 450 3.24 -13.37 -9.43
C GLY A 450 3.60 -12.01 -10.05
N ASN A 451 4.26 -11.12 -9.29
CA ASN A 451 4.77 -9.86 -9.81
C ASN A 451 6.00 -10.09 -10.70
N GLU A 452 5.97 -9.45 -11.87
CA GLU A 452 7.07 -9.45 -12.84
C GLU A 452 8.06 -8.30 -12.61
N ILE A 453 7.68 -7.32 -11.78
CA ILE A 453 8.48 -6.14 -11.44
C ILE A 453 8.72 -6.06 -9.94
N GLY A 454 9.74 -5.31 -9.53
CA GLY A 454 10.16 -5.13 -8.13
C GLY A 454 9.29 -4.18 -7.30
N MET A 455 8.05 -3.91 -7.72
CA MET A 455 7.10 -3.02 -7.06
C MET A 455 5.71 -3.65 -7.05
N VAL A 456 4.99 -3.52 -5.93
CA VAL A 456 3.62 -3.98 -5.76
C VAL A 456 2.79 -2.86 -5.15
N ALA A 457 1.54 -2.72 -5.59
CA ALA A 457 0.62 -1.73 -5.05
C ALA A 457 -0.77 -2.33 -4.82
N TRP A 458 -1.47 -1.83 -3.80
CA TRP A 458 -2.83 -2.25 -3.48
C TRP A 458 -3.71 -1.04 -3.19
N ARG A 459 -4.95 -1.12 -3.66
CA ARG A 459 -6.06 -0.33 -3.12
C ARG A 459 -6.68 -1.12 -1.98
N MET A 460 -6.61 -0.60 -0.77
CA MET A 460 -7.14 -1.26 0.43
C MET A 460 -8.34 -0.48 0.98
N THR A 461 -9.43 -1.18 1.27
CA THR A 461 -10.57 -0.65 2.03
C THR A 461 -10.54 -1.25 3.44
N LEU A 462 -10.28 -0.39 4.42
CA LEU A 462 -10.11 -0.72 5.83
C LEU A 462 -11.35 -0.30 6.62
N ARG A 463 -11.97 -1.22 7.37
CA ARG A 463 -12.98 -0.85 8.37
C ARG A 463 -12.31 -0.55 9.71
N THR A 464 -12.10 0.72 9.99
CA THR A 464 -11.43 1.19 11.21
C THR A 464 -12.44 1.63 12.28
N PRO A 465 -12.05 1.69 13.57
CA PRO A 465 -12.95 2.15 14.64
C PRO A 465 -13.61 3.50 14.36
N GLU A 466 -12.84 4.42 13.76
CA GLU A 466 -13.28 5.76 13.41
C GLU A 466 -14.06 5.86 12.10
N TYR A 467 -13.90 4.89 11.19
CA TYR A 467 -14.73 4.74 9.99
C TYR A 467 -15.26 3.29 9.88
N PRO A 468 -16.27 2.90 10.68
CA PRO A 468 -16.78 1.52 10.68
C PRO A 468 -17.34 1.07 9.33
N MET A 469 -17.81 2.01 8.50
CA MET A 469 -18.28 1.74 7.14
C MET A 469 -17.16 1.48 6.13
N GLY A 470 -15.92 1.86 6.45
CA GLY A 470 -14.76 1.70 5.60
C GLY A 470 -14.09 3.03 5.23
N ARG A 471 -12.77 3.00 5.10
CA ARG A 471 -11.92 4.05 4.50
C ARG A 471 -10.98 3.41 3.48
N GLU A 472 -10.62 4.14 2.43
CA GLU A 472 -9.72 3.65 1.40
C GLU A 472 -8.32 4.26 1.54
N ILE A 473 -7.29 3.48 1.20
CA ILE A 473 -5.89 3.92 1.09
C ILE A 473 -5.22 3.23 -0.10
N ILE A 474 -4.15 3.84 -0.61
CA ILE A 474 -3.22 3.19 -1.53
C ILE A 474 -1.95 2.81 -0.78
N VAL A 475 -1.54 1.54 -0.86
CA VAL A 475 -0.28 1.04 -0.29
C VAL A 475 0.63 0.65 -1.45
N ILE A 476 1.86 1.17 -1.46
CA ILE A 476 2.88 0.86 -2.45
C ILE A 476 4.09 0.27 -1.72
N SER A 477 4.67 -0.82 -2.20
CA SER A 477 5.82 -1.48 -1.56
C SER A 477 6.77 -2.06 -2.58
N ASN A 478 8.07 -1.96 -2.29
CA ASN A 478 9.09 -2.69 -3.05
C ASN A 478 9.00 -4.20 -2.75
N ASP A 479 9.31 -5.03 -3.75
CA ASP A 479 9.65 -6.43 -3.54
C ASP A 479 11.18 -6.57 -3.50
N ILE A 480 11.75 -6.63 -2.29
CA ILE A 480 13.20 -6.74 -2.11
C ILE A 480 13.78 -8.04 -2.68
N THR A 481 12.95 -9.08 -2.90
CA THR A 481 13.38 -10.35 -3.48
C THR A 481 13.54 -10.27 -5.00
N HIS A 482 12.91 -9.28 -5.65
CA HIS A 482 13.00 -9.06 -7.07
C HIS A 482 14.05 -7.99 -7.38
N LYS A 483 15.18 -8.38 -7.98
CA LYS A 483 16.31 -7.49 -8.32
C LYS A 483 16.65 -6.52 -7.17
N ILE A 484 16.77 -7.06 -5.95
CA ILE A 484 17.07 -6.33 -4.70
C ILE A 484 16.14 -5.15 -4.38
N GLY A 485 14.93 -5.13 -4.93
CA GLY A 485 13.97 -4.02 -4.80
C GLY A 485 14.45 -2.74 -5.48
N SER A 486 15.27 -2.85 -6.54
CA SER A 486 15.76 -1.70 -7.29
C SER A 486 14.70 -1.07 -8.19
N PHE A 487 14.72 0.25 -8.30
CA PHE A 487 13.83 1.04 -9.16
C PHE A 487 14.30 1.00 -10.61
N GLY A 488 13.59 0.23 -11.44
CA GLY A 488 13.65 0.32 -12.90
C GLY A 488 12.45 1.11 -13.45
N PRO A 489 12.35 1.27 -14.79
CA PRO A 489 11.35 2.16 -15.38
C PRO A 489 9.92 1.67 -15.14
N GLN A 490 9.70 0.34 -15.14
CA GLN A 490 8.39 -0.24 -14.86
C GLN A 490 7.98 -0.08 -13.39
N GLU A 491 8.93 -0.21 -12.46
CA GLU A 491 8.70 0.05 -11.04
C GLU A 491 8.34 1.53 -10.80
N ASP A 492 9.04 2.46 -11.48
CA ASP A 492 8.77 3.89 -11.43
C ASP A 492 7.37 4.20 -11.96
N VAL A 493 6.96 3.62 -13.09
CA VAL A 493 5.63 3.83 -13.68
C VAL A 493 4.52 3.29 -12.78
N LEU A 494 4.69 2.12 -12.15
CA LEU A 494 3.68 1.59 -11.23
C LEU A 494 3.54 2.52 -10.01
N PHE A 495 4.66 2.95 -9.43
CA PHE A 495 4.66 3.89 -8.30
C PHE A 495 3.98 5.22 -8.67
N LEU A 496 4.27 5.75 -9.86
CA LEU A 496 3.67 6.97 -10.39
C LEU A 496 2.15 6.83 -10.50
N ARG A 497 1.66 5.84 -11.26
CA ARG A 497 0.23 5.68 -11.53
C ARG A 497 -0.58 5.41 -10.25
N ALA A 498 -0.01 4.63 -9.33
CA ALA A 498 -0.64 4.39 -8.03
C ALA A 498 -0.69 5.69 -7.17
N SER A 499 0.36 6.51 -7.22
CA SER A 499 0.38 7.82 -6.54
C SER A 499 -0.61 8.81 -7.17
N GLU A 500 -0.68 8.88 -8.50
CA GLU A 500 -1.64 9.70 -9.23
C GLU A 500 -3.09 9.33 -8.86
N MET A 501 -3.41 8.03 -8.81
CA MET A 501 -4.72 7.53 -8.38
C MET A 501 -5.05 7.95 -6.94
N ALA A 502 -4.10 7.84 -6.01
CA ALA A 502 -4.30 8.26 -4.63
C ALA A 502 -4.62 9.77 -4.55
N ARG A 503 -3.85 10.58 -5.28
CA ARG A 503 -3.98 12.03 -5.35
C ARG A 503 -5.31 12.47 -5.98
N GLU A 504 -5.72 11.84 -7.07
CA GLU A 504 -6.99 12.12 -7.77
C GLU A 504 -8.20 11.74 -6.94
N SER A 505 -8.11 10.63 -6.21
CA SER A 505 -9.16 10.18 -5.28
C SER A 505 -9.14 10.95 -3.96
N GLY A 506 -8.08 11.74 -3.70
CA GLY A 506 -7.90 12.47 -2.45
C GLY A 506 -7.64 11.59 -1.22
N ILE A 507 -7.28 10.31 -1.41
CA ILE A 507 -7.10 9.32 -0.33
C ILE A 507 -5.63 9.19 0.10
N PRO A 508 -5.35 8.76 1.35
CA PRO A 508 -3.97 8.60 1.82
C PRO A 508 -3.15 7.58 1.02
N ARG A 509 -1.85 7.88 0.86
CA ARG A 509 -0.85 7.00 0.25
C ARG A 509 0.19 6.56 1.29
N ILE A 510 0.38 5.26 1.43
CA ILE A 510 1.42 4.66 2.27
C ILE A 510 2.48 4.03 1.38
N TYR A 511 3.75 4.34 1.64
CA TYR A 511 4.89 3.70 0.98
C TYR A 511 5.70 2.86 1.97
N ILE A 512 5.85 1.57 1.69
CA ILE A 512 6.68 0.65 2.48
C ILE A 512 8.01 0.49 1.76
N ALA A 513 9.07 1.05 2.36
CA ALA A 513 10.37 1.21 1.74
C ALA A 513 11.33 0.07 2.12
N ALA A 514 11.68 -0.75 1.13
CA ALA A 514 12.70 -1.80 1.21
C ALA A 514 13.40 -1.97 -0.15
N ASN A 515 14.37 -1.08 -0.44
CA ASN A 515 14.96 -0.94 -1.78
C ASN A 515 16.48 -0.73 -1.75
N SER A 516 17.08 -0.81 -2.94
CA SER A 516 18.51 -0.55 -3.16
C SER A 516 18.76 0.63 -4.11
N GLY A 517 17.82 1.57 -4.20
CA GLY A 517 17.90 2.73 -5.08
C GLY A 517 17.57 2.40 -6.54
N ALA A 518 18.06 3.21 -7.47
CA ALA A 518 17.88 2.99 -8.91
C ALA A 518 18.56 1.69 -9.34
N ARG A 519 17.99 1.01 -10.34
CA ARG A 519 18.59 -0.18 -10.94
C ARG A 519 19.92 0.17 -11.58
N ILE A 520 20.89 -0.71 -11.39
CA ILE A 520 22.22 -0.62 -11.97
C ILE A 520 22.41 -1.86 -12.82
N GLY A 521 22.84 -1.67 -14.06
CA GLY A 521 23.15 -2.76 -14.97
C GLY A 521 24.23 -2.35 -15.98
N LEU A 522 24.82 -3.34 -16.62
CA LEU A 522 25.68 -3.19 -17.78
C LEU A 522 25.10 -4.06 -18.91
N ALA A 523 25.40 -3.73 -20.16
CA ALA A 523 24.97 -4.53 -21.30
C ALA A 523 25.72 -5.87 -21.33
N GLU A 524 25.14 -6.91 -20.72
CA GLU A 524 25.76 -8.24 -20.60
C GLU A 524 25.97 -8.90 -21.97
N GLU A 525 25.13 -8.59 -22.95
CA GLU A 525 25.33 -9.03 -24.34
C GLU A 525 26.65 -8.48 -24.91
N ILE A 526 27.00 -7.23 -24.61
CA ILE A 526 28.25 -6.63 -25.10
C ILE A 526 29.45 -7.11 -24.28
N ARG A 527 29.27 -7.35 -22.98
CA ARG A 527 30.34 -7.77 -22.06
C ARG A 527 31.12 -9.00 -22.55
N HIS A 528 30.44 -9.93 -23.21
CA HIS A 528 31.06 -11.15 -23.74
C HIS A 528 31.54 -11.03 -25.19
N MET A 529 31.26 -9.92 -25.87
CA MET A 529 31.57 -9.71 -27.29
C MET A 529 32.63 -8.62 -27.55
N PHE A 530 32.87 -7.70 -26.62
CA PHE A 530 33.83 -6.63 -26.87
C PHE A 530 35.28 -7.14 -26.91
N HIS A 531 36.06 -6.56 -27.83
CA HIS A 531 37.49 -6.76 -27.96
C HIS A 531 38.25 -5.51 -27.54
N VAL A 532 39.53 -5.67 -27.17
CA VAL A 532 40.41 -4.57 -26.75
C VAL A 532 41.47 -4.37 -27.82
N ALA A 533 41.59 -3.15 -28.35
CA ALA A 533 42.70 -2.76 -29.20
C ALA A 533 43.85 -2.29 -28.32
N TRP A 534 44.85 -3.14 -28.10
CA TRP A 534 46.00 -2.84 -27.24
C TRP A 534 46.96 -1.83 -27.91
N GLN A 535 47.75 -1.09 -27.12
CA GLN A 535 48.88 -0.36 -27.70
C GLN A 535 49.98 -1.31 -28.19
N ASP A 536 50.23 -2.36 -27.43
CA ASP A 536 51.13 -3.45 -27.75
C ASP A 536 50.47 -4.77 -27.33
N PRO A 537 50.03 -5.62 -28.27
CA PRO A 537 49.40 -6.90 -27.94
C PRO A 537 50.31 -7.85 -27.14
N ALA A 538 51.64 -7.70 -27.24
CA ALA A 538 52.59 -8.51 -26.48
C ALA A 538 52.78 -8.02 -25.04
N ASP A 539 52.44 -6.76 -24.74
CA ASP A 539 52.55 -6.16 -23.40
C ASP A 539 51.36 -5.26 -23.06
N PRO A 540 50.24 -5.84 -22.55
CA PRO A 540 49.03 -5.10 -22.20
C PRO A 540 49.22 -4.00 -21.13
N TYR A 541 50.31 -4.02 -20.35
CA TYR A 541 50.58 -2.99 -19.34
C TYR A 541 50.89 -1.62 -19.93
N LYS A 542 51.28 -1.55 -21.21
CA LYS A 542 51.41 -0.29 -21.94
C LYS A 542 50.06 0.40 -22.21
N GLY A 543 48.95 -0.27 -21.88
CA GLY A 543 47.60 0.24 -22.01
C GLY A 543 46.92 -0.15 -23.32
N PHE A 544 45.71 0.36 -23.51
CA PHE A 544 44.87 0.10 -24.69
C PHE A 544 44.49 1.40 -25.41
N LYS A 545 44.21 1.28 -26.71
CA LYS A 545 43.75 2.37 -27.58
C LYS A 545 42.24 2.59 -27.43
N TYR A 546 41.44 1.54 -27.60
CA TYR A 546 39.96 1.59 -27.55
C TYR A 546 39.35 0.18 -27.44
N LEU A 547 38.04 0.11 -27.25
CA LEU A 547 37.25 -1.12 -27.33
C LEU A 547 36.54 -1.22 -28.68
N TYR A 548 36.45 -2.41 -29.26
CA TYR A 548 35.83 -2.61 -30.58
C TYR A 548 35.09 -3.94 -30.68
N LEU A 549 34.28 -4.06 -31.73
CA LEU A 549 33.65 -5.30 -32.15
C LEU A 549 34.20 -5.73 -33.51
N THR A 550 34.27 -7.03 -33.75
CA THR A 550 34.53 -7.57 -35.08
C THR A 550 33.34 -7.26 -36.01
N PRO A 551 33.52 -7.24 -37.34
CA PRO A 551 32.40 -7.05 -38.27
C PRO A 551 31.30 -8.10 -38.13
N GLN A 552 31.66 -9.31 -37.68
CA GLN A 552 30.70 -10.40 -37.45
C GLN A 552 29.86 -10.14 -36.20
N ASP A 553 30.49 -9.71 -35.10
CA ASP A 553 29.77 -9.43 -33.86
C ASP A 553 28.96 -8.13 -33.95
N TYR A 554 29.48 -7.10 -34.62
CA TYR A 554 28.73 -5.88 -34.88
C TYR A 554 27.44 -6.15 -35.67
N LYS A 555 27.46 -7.04 -36.68
CA LYS A 555 26.24 -7.43 -37.42
C LYS A 555 25.18 -8.10 -36.54
N LYS A 556 25.56 -8.80 -35.47
CA LYS A 556 24.61 -9.44 -34.54
C LYS A 556 23.87 -8.41 -33.70
N VAL A 557 24.54 -7.33 -33.29
CA VAL A 557 24.01 -6.33 -32.34
C VAL A 557 23.48 -5.06 -33.00
N SER A 558 23.91 -4.75 -34.22
CA SER A 558 23.50 -3.52 -34.91
C SER A 558 22.01 -3.48 -35.22
N ALA A 559 21.40 -4.64 -35.50
CA ALA A 559 19.95 -4.77 -35.72
C ALA A 559 19.11 -4.50 -34.46
N LEU A 560 19.71 -4.56 -33.28
CA LEU A 560 19.05 -4.41 -31.98
C LEU A 560 19.25 -3.01 -31.38
N ASN A 561 19.93 -2.10 -32.09
CA ASN A 561 20.34 -0.79 -31.59
C ASN A 561 21.10 -0.84 -30.25
N SER A 562 21.84 -1.92 -29.99
CA SER A 562 22.51 -2.09 -28.69
C SER A 562 23.79 -1.24 -28.55
N VAL A 563 24.42 -0.85 -29.66
CA VAL A 563 25.66 -0.05 -29.67
C VAL A 563 25.68 0.90 -30.85
N HIS A 564 26.30 2.06 -30.66
CA HIS A 564 26.81 2.88 -31.75
C HIS A 564 28.31 2.61 -31.90
N CYS A 565 28.74 2.39 -33.14
CA CYS A 565 30.13 2.13 -33.45
C CYS A 565 30.59 2.98 -34.63
N GLU A 566 31.86 3.32 -34.62
CA GLU A 566 32.58 3.94 -35.73
C GLU A 566 33.40 2.86 -36.44
N HIS A 567 33.26 2.76 -37.76
CA HIS A 567 34.09 1.86 -38.56
C HIS A 567 35.50 2.45 -38.70
N VAL A 568 36.51 1.67 -38.33
CA VAL A 568 37.92 2.05 -38.40
C VAL A 568 38.74 0.90 -38.97
N GLU A 569 39.78 1.23 -39.72
CA GLU A 569 40.77 0.27 -40.22
C GLU A 569 42.06 0.45 -39.41
N ASP A 570 42.40 -0.54 -38.59
CA ASP A 570 43.57 -0.49 -37.69
C ASP A 570 44.27 -1.84 -37.73
N GLU A 571 45.61 -1.82 -37.82
CA GLU A 571 46.46 -3.02 -37.95
C GLU A 571 46.06 -3.97 -39.12
N GLY A 572 45.44 -3.42 -40.17
CA GLY A 572 44.96 -4.19 -41.33
C GLY A 572 43.66 -4.96 -41.08
N GLU A 573 42.98 -4.70 -39.96
CA GLU A 573 41.70 -5.28 -39.61
C GLU A 573 40.59 -4.21 -39.65
N SER A 574 39.45 -4.57 -40.23
CA SER A 574 38.23 -3.76 -40.17
C SER A 574 37.60 -3.92 -38.78
N ARG A 575 37.64 -2.86 -37.96
CA ARG A 575 37.14 -2.86 -36.58
C ARG A 575 35.97 -1.89 -36.44
N TYR A 576 34.98 -2.25 -35.63
CA TYR A 576 33.89 -1.35 -35.25
C TYR A 576 34.15 -0.85 -33.83
N LYS A 577 34.83 0.30 -33.74
CA LYS A 577 35.15 0.94 -32.46
C LYS A 577 33.86 1.37 -31.77
N ILE A 578 33.66 0.92 -30.54
CA ILE A 578 32.45 1.25 -29.77
C ILE A 578 32.55 2.73 -29.35
N THR A 579 31.57 3.53 -29.77
CA THR A 579 31.45 4.94 -29.33
C THR A 579 30.48 5.04 -28.16
N ASP A 580 29.32 4.40 -28.29
CA ASP A 580 28.24 4.43 -27.29
C ASP A 580 27.68 3.02 -27.08
N ILE A 581 27.41 2.66 -25.83
CA ILE A 581 26.68 1.44 -25.47
C ILE A 581 25.27 1.86 -25.06
N ILE A 582 24.27 1.42 -25.83
CA ILE A 582 22.85 1.69 -25.58
C ILE A 582 22.24 0.56 -24.74
N GLY A 583 22.58 -0.69 -25.09
CA GLY A 583 22.05 -1.90 -24.47
C GLY A 583 20.68 -2.31 -25.04
N LYS A 584 20.46 -3.62 -25.16
CA LYS A 584 19.16 -4.20 -25.53
C LYS A 584 18.20 -4.19 -24.35
N GLU A 585 18.72 -4.44 -23.15
CA GLU A 585 17.92 -4.49 -21.93
C GLU A 585 17.62 -3.08 -21.41
N GLU A 586 16.38 -2.84 -20.97
CA GLU A 586 16.02 -1.58 -20.32
C GLU A 586 16.40 -1.57 -18.84
N GLY A 587 16.74 -0.36 -18.35
CA GLY A 587 16.96 -0.10 -16.93
C GLY A 587 18.40 -0.32 -16.49
N LEU A 588 19.35 -0.02 -17.37
CA LEU A 588 20.79 -0.05 -17.14
C LEU A 588 21.30 1.29 -16.58
N GLY A 589 20.72 2.42 -17.01
CA GLY A 589 21.29 3.74 -16.77
C GLY A 589 20.29 4.90 -16.60
N VAL A 590 20.40 5.91 -17.47
CA VAL A 590 19.76 7.23 -17.32
C VAL A 590 18.23 7.20 -17.42
N GLU A 591 17.67 6.18 -18.06
CA GLU A 591 16.24 5.90 -18.10
C GLU A 591 15.66 5.68 -16.69
N ASN A 592 16.40 5.02 -15.80
CA ASN A 592 16.01 4.87 -14.39
C ASN A 592 16.06 6.21 -13.66
N LEU A 593 17.04 7.07 -13.97
CA LEU A 593 17.15 8.40 -13.36
C LEU A 593 16.00 9.31 -13.76
N ARG A 594 15.56 9.23 -15.02
CA ARG A 594 14.38 9.94 -15.51
C ARG A 594 13.10 9.48 -14.80
N GLY A 595 12.90 8.16 -14.66
CA GLY A 595 11.78 7.60 -13.91
C GLY A 595 11.81 7.98 -12.43
N SER A 596 12.97 7.86 -11.79
CA SER A 596 13.24 8.30 -10.41
C SER A 596 12.90 9.79 -10.20
N GLY A 597 13.32 10.67 -11.12
CA GLY A 597 12.99 12.10 -11.06
C GLY A 597 11.48 12.37 -11.21
N MET A 598 10.81 11.59 -12.06
CA MET A 598 9.36 11.69 -12.25
C MET A 598 8.59 11.35 -10.97
N ILE A 599 8.92 10.24 -10.31
CA ILE A 599 8.26 9.84 -9.06
C ILE A 599 8.62 10.71 -7.86
N ALA A 600 9.81 11.34 -7.87
CA ALA A 600 10.17 12.36 -6.88
C ALA A 600 9.27 13.60 -7.02
N GLY A 601 9.07 14.08 -8.26
CA GLY A 601 8.15 15.18 -8.55
C GLY A 601 6.71 14.89 -8.11
N GLU A 602 6.19 13.71 -8.48
CA GLU A 602 4.83 13.31 -8.06
C GLU A 602 4.72 13.13 -6.55
N SER A 603 5.73 12.58 -5.87
CA SER A 603 5.69 12.44 -4.40
C SER A 603 5.68 13.78 -3.68
N SER A 604 6.40 14.78 -4.20
CA SER A 604 6.35 16.15 -3.70
C SER A 604 4.96 16.76 -3.87
N LEU A 605 4.35 16.60 -5.06
CA LEU A 605 3.00 17.06 -5.36
C LEU A 605 1.93 16.34 -4.51
N ALA A 606 2.11 15.04 -4.28
CA ALA A 606 1.21 14.24 -3.46
C ALA A 606 1.22 14.72 -2.01
N TYR A 607 2.37 15.03 -1.41
CA TYR A 607 2.45 15.55 -0.04
C TYR A 607 1.65 16.84 0.16
N GLU A 608 1.64 17.75 -0.82
CA GLU A 608 0.89 19.00 -0.73
C GLU A 608 -0.63 18.82 -0.86
N LYS A 609 -1.09 17.68 -1.41
CA LYS A 609 -2.52 17.45 -1.73
C LYS A 609 -3.20 16.37 -0.89
N ILE A 610 -2.46 15.33 -0.50
CA ILE A 610 -2.97 14.16 0.21
C ILE A 610 -2.03 13.76 1.34
N ILE A 611 -2.53 12.88 2.21
CA ILE A 611 -1.76 12.36 3.32
C ILE A 611 -0.78 11.31 2.81
N THR A 612 0.51 11.58 2.98
CA THR A 612 1.61 10.68 2.65
C THR A 612 2.28 10.17 3.91
N MET A 613 2.54 8.87 3.99
CA MET A 613 3.28 8.23 5.08
C MET A 613 4.23 7.16 4.55
N ASN A 614 5.32 6.93 5.27
CA ASN A 614 6.32 5.94 4.92
C ASN A 614 6.62 5.00 6.10
N LEU A 615 6.84 3.73 5.80
CA LEU A 615 7.39 2.74 6.73
C LEU A 615 8.70 2.20 6.15
N VAL A 616 9.81 2.39 6.86
CA VAL A 616 11.12 1.87 6.47
C VAL A 616 11.38 0.58 7.24
N THR A 617 11.33 -0.56 6.54
CA THR A 617 11.39 -1.91 7.15
C THR A 617 12.78 -2.52 7.10
N CYS A 618 13.56 -2.22 6.05
CA CYS A 618 14.91 -2.77 5.85
C CYS A 618 15.92 -1.67 5.52
N ARG A 619 15.96 -1.24 4.26
CA ARG A 619 16.89 -0.23 3.80
C ARG A 619 16.20 0.63 2.74
N ALA A 620 16.44 1.92 2.80
CA ALA A 620 16.02 2.88 1.79
C ALA A 620 17.27 3.58 1.27
N ILE A 621 17.62 3.35 0.00
CA ILE A 621 18.88 3.81 -0.59
C ILE A 621 18.61 4.78 -1.75
N GLY A 622 19.39 5.86 -1.83
CA GLY A 622 19.38 6.77 -2.99
C GLY A 622 18.01 7.41 -3.20
N ILE A 623 17.38 7.16 -4.36
CA ILE A 623 16.02 7.67 -4.64
C ILE A 623 14.99 7.21 -3.60
N GLY A 624 15.11 5.98 -3.09
CA GLY A 624 14.22 5.47 -2.05
C GLY A 624 14.28 6.30 -0.76
N ALA A 625 15.46 6.80 -0.39
CA ALA A 625 15.64 7.70 0.76
C ALA A 625 15.01 9.08 0.51
N TYR A 626 15.12 9.62 -0.71
CA TYR A 626 14.44 10.87 -1.07
C TYR A 626 12.92 10.73 -1.08
N LEU A 627 12.37 9.63 -1.58
CA LEU A 627 10.92 9.37 -1.54
C LEU A 627 10.40 9.33 -0.09
N VAL A 628 11.19 8.77 0.83
CA VAL A 628 10.88 8.82 2.27
C VAL A 628 10.84 10.27 2.77
N ARG A 629 11.89 11.08 2.49
CA ARG A 629 11.89 12.50 2.90
C ARG A 629 10.78 13.32 2.25
N LEU A 630 10.44 13.07 0.99
CA LEU A 630 9.37 13.74 0.23
C LEU A 630 7.98 13.31 0.69
N GLY A 631 7.81 12.04 1.11
CA GLY A 631 6.61 11.56 1.78
C GLY A 631 6.48 12.09 3.22
N GLN A 632 7.57 12.64 3.77
CA GLN A 632 7.68 13.38 5.04
C GLN A 632 7.51 12.50 6.27
N ARG A 633 6.31 11.99 6.51
CA ARG A 633 5.93 11.28 7.74
C ARG A 633 6.52 9.88 7.73
N THR A 634 7.53 9.64 8.57
CA THR A 634 8.34 8.42 8.47
C THR A 634 8.34 7.64 9.77
N ILE A 635 8.03 6.35 9.67
CA ILE A 635 8.21 5.36 10.74
C ILE A 635 9.39 4.48 10.34
N GLN A 636 10.36 4.31 11.24
CA GLN A 636 11.58 3.55 10.98
C GLN A 636 11.68 2.38 11.96
N VAL A 637 11.88 1.17 11.43
CA VAL A 637 12.16 -0.02 12.24
C VAL A 637 13.59 0.05 12.75
N ASP A 638 13.86 -0.36 13.99
CA ASP A 638 15.14 -0.16 14.68
C ASP A 638 16.37 -0.64 13.90
N ASN A 639 16.27 -1.79 13.22
CA ASN A 639 17.37 -2.37 12.44
C ASN A 639 17.49 -1.83 11.01
N SER A 640 16.63 -0.87 10.63
CA SER A 640 16.57 -0.32 9.29
C SER A 640 17.38 0.98 9.13
N HIS A 641 17.74 1.33 7.89
CA HIS A 641 18.48 2.55 7.60
C HIS A 641 18.04 3.29 6.34
N ILE A 642 18.07 4.62 6.43
CA ILE A 642 17.81 5.56 5.33
C ILE A 642 19.14 6.18 4.93
N ILE A 643 19.70 5.79 3.78
CA ILE A 643 21.04 6.22 3.34
C ILE A 643 21.03 6.74 1.91
N LEU A 644 21.93 7.67 1.61
CA LEU A 644 22.19 8.11 0.23
C LEU A 644 23.28 7.26 -0.43
N THR A 645 24.33 6.94 0.33
CA THR A 645 25.50 6.20 -0.16
C THR A 645 25.91 5.18 0.91
N GLY A 646 26.26 3.96 0.47
CA GLY A 646 26.67 2.89 1.38
C GLY A 646 27.98 3.19 2.10
N ALA A 647 28.08 2.76 3.37
CA ALA A 647 29.27 2.96 4.20
C ALA A 647 30.56 2.43 3.52
N GLY A 648 30.49 1.24 2.91
CA GLY A 648 31.62 0.66 2.19
C GLY A 648 32.06 1.49 0.97
N ALA A 649 31.16 2.23 0.32
CA ALA A 649 31.52 3.12 -0.78
C ALA A 649 32.24 4.38 -0.26
N LEU A 650 31.77 4.95 0.85
CA LEU A 650 32.43 6.09 1.50
C LEU A 650 33.84 5.74 1.99
N ASN A 651 34.01 4.56 2.61
CA ASN A 651 35.33 4.10 3.04
C ASN A 651 36.31 3.95 1.86
N LYS A 652 35.85 3.46 0.71
CA LYS A 652 36.66 3.36 -0.51
C LYS A 652 37.09 4.73 -1.02
N VAL A 653 36.19 5.72 -0.99
CA VAL A 653 36.51 7.11 -1.39
C VAL A 653 37.50 7.76 -0.43
N LEU A 654 37.36 7.52 0.88
CA LEU A 654 38.26 8.07 1.90
C LEU A 654 39.59 7.30 2.02
N GLY A 655 39.73 6.14 1.37
CA GLY A 655 40.92 5.30 1.41
C GLY A 655 41.18 4.60 2.76
N ARG A 656 40.22 4.65 3.68
CA ARG A 656 40.30 4.05 5.03
C ARG A 656 38.92 3.64 5.53
N GLU A 657 38.88 2.69 6.46
CA GLU A 657 37.64 2.23 7.08
C GLU A 657 37.18 3.23 8.15
N VAL A 658 36.29 4.15 7.79
CA VAL A 658 35.73 5.17 8.69
C VAL A 658 34.44 4.69 9.32
N TYR A 659 33.53 4.15 8.51
CA TYR A 659 32.20 3.72 8.92
C TYR A 659 32.10 2.19 8.87
N THR A 660 31.69 1.54 9.95
CA THR A 660 31.60 0.07 10.05
C THR A 660 30.21 -0.46 9.72
N SER A 661 29.19 0.39 9.72
CA SER A 661 27.80 0.01 9.45
C SER A 661 27.02 1.12 8.76
N ASN A 662 26.08 0.75 7.87
CA ASN A 662 25.14 1.71 7.29
C ASN A 662 24.24 2.37 8.34
N ASN A 663 23.98 1.71 9.47
CA ASN A 663 23.18 2.30 10.55
C ASN A 663 23.89 3.50 11.19
N GLN A 664 25.23 3.58 11.17
CA GLN A 664 25.96 4.76 11.65
C GLN A 664 25.66 6.03 10.84
N LEU A 665 25.17 5.87 9.61
CA LEU A 665 24.85 6.97 8.71
C LEU A 665 23.34 7.20 8.60
N GLY A 666 22.55 6.13 8.60
CA GLY A 666 21.12 6.18 8.28
C GLY A 666 20.18 5.50 9.28
N GLY A 667 20.72 4.94 10.36
CA GLY A 667 19.91 4.28 11.39
C GLY A 667 19.10 5.26 12.22
N ILE A 668 18.27 4.73 13.12
CA ILE A 668 17.40 5.52 13.99
C ILE A 668 18.17 6.55 14.83
N GLN A 669 19.41 6.23 15.24
CA GLN A 669 20.27 7.11 16.01
C GLN A 669 20.72 8.36 15.26
N ILE A 670 20.53 8.38 13.93
CA ILE A 670 20.76 9.56 13.10
C ILE A 670 19.40 10.17 12.74
N MET A 671 18.52 9.38 12.13
CA MET A 671 17.30 9.88 11.50
C MET A 671 16.20 10.29 12.49
N HIS A 672 16.10 9.62 13.65
CA HIS A 672 15.16 10.06 14.69
C HIS A 672 15.71 11.28 15.44
N ASN A 673 17.03 11.30 15.67
CA ASN A 673 17.73 12.38 16.38
C ASN A 673 17.88 13.67 15.55
N ASN A 674 17.68 13.63 14.24
CA ASN A 674 17.66 14.80 13.36
C ASN A 674 16.27 15.16 12.81
N GLY A 675 15.23 14.41 13.17
CA GLY A 675 13.84 14.70 12.79
C GLY A 675 13.38 14.18 11.43
N VAL A 676 14.19 13.39 10.70
CA VAL A 676 13.73 12.72 9.46
C VAL A 676 12.74 11.60 9.79
N THR A 677 12.98 10.88 10.87
CA THR A 677 12.08 9.84 11.40
C THR A 677 11.19 10.43 12.48
N HIS A 678 9.89 10.25 12.33
CA HIS A 678 8.87 10.75 13.26
C HIS A 678 8.61 9.76 14.41
N SER A 679 8.70 8.46 14.16
CA SER A 679 8.59 7.42 15.20
C SER A 679 9.46 6.21 14.88
N THR A 680 9.97 5.56 15.92
CA THR A 680 10.72 4.31 15.82
C THR A 680 9.89 3.14 16.36
N VAL A 681 10.13 1.94 15.84
CA VAL A 681 9.39 0.73 16.21
C VAL A 681 10.31 -0.49 16.22
N CYS A 682 9.97 -1.49 17.04
CA CYS A 682 10.80 -2.69 17.19
C CYS A 682 10.74 -3.61 15.96
N ASP A 683 9.58 -3.66 15.29
CA ASP A 683 9.33 -4.56 14.17
C ASP A 683 8.33 -3.99 13.14
N ASP A 684 8.22 -4.67 11.99
CA ASP A 684 7.32 -4.28 10.89
C ASP A 684 5.85 -4.24 11.33
N PHE A 685 5.43 -5.15 12.22
CA PHE A 685 4.03 -5.27 12.67
C PHE A 685 3.63 -4.06 13.52
N GLU A 686 4.49 -3.65 14.46
CA GLU A 686 4.35 -2.43 15.24
C GLU A 686 4.41 -1.18 14.35
N GLY A 687 5.24 -1.21 13.29
CA GLY A 687 5.25 -0.18 12.25
C GLY A 687 3.88 -0.01 11.57
N VAL A 688 3.29 -1.10 11.09
CA VAL A 688 1.93 -1.09 10.50
C VAL A 688 0.87 -0.67 11.52
N PHE A 689 0.98 -1.11 12.78
CA PHE A 689 0.09 -0.68 13.84
C PHE A 689 0.16 0.84 14.08
N THR A 690 1.37 1.40 14.09
CA THR A 690 1.60 2.84 14.29
C THR A 690 1.09 3.66 13.10
N LEU A 691 1.25 3.17 11.85
CA LEU A 691 0.60 3.75 10.66
C LEU A 691 -0.92 3.84 10.82
N LEU A 692 -1.55 2.76 11.30
CA LEU A 692 -3.00 2.74 11.55
C LEU A 692 -3.40 3.66 12.71
N GLN A 693 -2.59 3.77 13.76
CA GLN A 693 -2.82 4.74 14.83
C GLN A 693 -2.76 6.18 14.32
N TRP A 694 -1.78 6.52 13.48
CA TRP A 694 -1.70 7.85 12.86
C TRP A 694 -2.91 8.12 11.96
N LEU A 695 -3.27 7.15 11.11
CA LEU A 695 -4.47 7.23 10.27
C LEU A 695 -5.73 7.46 11.11
N SER A 696 -5.80 6.93 12.33
CA SER A 696 -6.99 7.11 13.19
C SER A 696 -7.27 8.58 13.53
N TYR A 697 -6.26 9.45 13.55
CA TYR A 697 -6.46 10.90 13.73
C TYR A 697 -6.84 11.60 12.42
N MET A 698 -6.50 11.01 11.28
CA MET A 698 -6.54 11.65 9.97
C MET A 698 -7.84 11.37 9.20
N PRO A 699 -8.36 12.35 8.43
CA PRO A 699 -9.56 12.18 7.62
C PRO A 699 -9.38 11.11 6.54
N LYS A 700 -10.50 10.50 6.10
CA LYS A 700 -10.47 9.45 5.06
C LYS A 700 -10.05 9.99 3.68
N CYS A 701 -10.33 11.25 3.38
CA CYS A 701 -9.88 11.97 2.20
C CYS A 701 -9.76 13.47 2.49
N ASN A 702 -9.09 14.23 1.61
CA ASN A 702 -8.85 15.67 1.79
C ASN A 702 -10.10 16.55 1.94
N SER A 703 -11.26 16.10 1.48
CA SER A 703 -12.54 16.80 1.61
C SER A 703 -13.38 16.36 2.80
N SER A 704 -13.00 15.28 3.49
CA SER A 704 -13.74 14.75 4.63
C SER A 704 -13.42 15.51 5.93
N PRO A 705 -14.38 15.61 6.86
CA PRO A 705 -14.10 16.11 8.20
C PRO A 705 -13.17 15.15 8.96
N VAL A 706 -12.57 15.66 10.03
CA VAL A 706 -11.72 14.86 10.91
C VAL A 706 -12.50 13.75 11.63
N PRO A 707 -11.89 12.58 11.87
CA PRO A 707 -12.54 11.43 12.51
C PRO A 707 -12.73 11.66 14.02
N ILE A 708 -13.91 12.12 14.41
CA ILE A 708 -14.27 12.34 15.82
C ILE A 708 -14.80 11.02 16.40
N LEU A 709 -14.23 10.60 17.53
CA LEU A 709 -14.64 9.40 18.25
C LEU A 709 -15.46 9.79 19.49
N GLN A 710 -16.44 8.97 19.87
CA GLN A 710 -17.10 9.12 21.15
C GLN A 710 -16.24 8.49 22.25
N THR A 711 -15.55 9.31 23.03
CA THR A 711 -14.60 8.84 24.04
C THR A 711 -15.27 8.60 25.39
N LYS A 712 -14.62 7.81 26.24
CA LYS A 712 -15.02 7.61 27.65
C LYS A 712 -14.49 8.70 28.57
N ASP A 713 -13.56 9.52 28.09
CA ASP A 713 -12.99 10.61 28.86
C ASP A 713 -13.89 11.85 28.74
N SER A 714 -14.63 12.17 29.82
CA SER A 714 -15.62 13.23 29.83
C SER A 714 -15.03 14.59 29.45
N ILE A 715 -15.81 15.40 28.73
CA ILE A 715 -15.44 16.79 28.39
C ILE A 715 -15.61 17.73 29.58
N ASP A 716 -16.50 17.40 30.53
CA ASP A 716 -16.86 18.26 31.67
C ASP A 716 -15.93 18.06 32.88
N ARG A 717 -14.94 17.17 32.77
CA ARG A 717 -13.96 17.00 33.85
C ARG A 717 -13.00 18.19 33.92
N LEU A 718 -12.52 18.46 35.13
CA LEU A 718 -11.47 19.44 35.35
C LEU A 718 -10.10 18.91 34.90
N VAL A 719 -9.22 19.83 34.54
CA VAL A 719 -7.79 19.54 34.35
C VAL A 719 -7.09 19.57 35.71
N GLU A 720 -6.67 18.41 36.20
CA GLU A 720 -6.13 18.28 37.56
C GLU A 720 -4.65 18.64 37.67
N PHE A 721 -3.83 18.29 36.66
CA PHE A 721 -2.44 18.71 36.64
C PHE A 721 -2.35 20.19 36.27
N VAL A 722 -1.81 21.02 37.17
CA VAL A 722 -1.62 22.46 36.95
C VAL A 722 -0.13 22.76 36.73
N PRO A 723 0.24 23.42 35.62
CA PRO A 723 1.60 23.93 35.40
C PRO A 723 2.13 24.79 36.55
N THR A 724 3.44 24.76 36.76
CA THR A 724 4.11 25.50 37.84
C THR A 724 5.20 26.41 37.29
N LYS A 725 5.61 27.43 38.07
CA LYS A 725 6.77 28.27 37.72
C LYS A 725 8.08 27.48 37.66
N ALA A 726 8.20 26.42 38.47
CA ALA A 726 9.35 25.53 38.40
C ALA A 726 9.28 24.65 37.14
N PRO A 727 10.41 24.30 36.52
CA PRO A 727 10.42 23.42 35.35
C PRO A 727 9.74 22.08 35.60
N TYR A 728 8.94 21.65 34.63
CA TYR A 728 8.17 20.41 34.63
C TYR A 728 8.16 19.78 33.22
N ASP A 729 7.84 18.49 33.12
CA ASP A 729 7.64 17.86 31.82
C ASP A 729 6.29 18.30 31.23
N PRO A 730 6.26 18.99 30.08
CA PRO A 730 5.01 19.43 29.46
C PRO A 730 4.07 18.27 29.12
N ARG A 731 4.57 17.05 28.96
CA ARG A 731 3.73 15.86 28.71
C ARG A 731 2.72 15.63 29.83
N TRP A 732 3.03 16.06 31.06
CA TRP A 732 2.11 15.93 32.21
C TRP A 732 0.89 16.85 32.08
N MET A 733 1.06 18.08 31.57
CA MET A 733 -0.09 18.95 31.32
C MET A 733 -0.91 18.50 30.12
N LEU A 734 -0.29 17.82 29.15
CA LEU A 734 -0.98 17.31 27.97
C LEU A 734 -1.79 16.03 28.29
N ALA A 735 -1.11 14.98 28.75
CA ALA A 735 -1.70 13.63 28.89
C ALA A 735 -2.05 13.25 30.35
N GLY A 736 -1.51 13.98 31.33
CA GLY A 736 -1.60 13.65 32.75
C GLY A 736 -0.37 12.92 33.28
N ARG A 737 -0.37 12.63 34.58
CA ARG A 737 0.71 11.89 35.26
C ARG A 737 0.18 11.09 36.45
N PRO A 738 0.91 10.06 36.92
CA PRO A 738 0.67 9.48 38.23
C PRO A 738 0.86 10.53 39.35
N SER A 739 -0.15 10.68 40.21
CA SER A 739 -0.12 11.54 41.37
C SER A 739 0.94 11.09 42.38
N GLN A 740 1.60 12.07 42.99
CA GLN A 740 2.53 11.83 44.09
C GLN A 740 1.80 11.69 45.44
N THR A 741 0.60 12.27 45.57
CA THR A 741 -0.19 12.31 46.80
C THR A 741 -1.69 12.41 46.45
N PRO A 742 -2.50 11.35 46.65
CA PRO A 742 -2.14 10.00 47.08
C PRO A 742 -1.41 9.23 45.96
N LYS A 743 -0.30 8.56 46.33
CA LYS A 743 0.55 7.80 45.38
C LYS A 743 -0.29 6.80 44.58
N GLY A 744 -0.24 6.91 43.25
CA GLY A 744 -0.86 5.96 42.32
C GLY A 744 -2.22 6.39 41.77
N SER A 745 -2.86 7.43 42.30
CA SER A 745 -4.02 8.06 41.63
C SER A 745 -3.58 8.76 40.35
N TRP A 746 -4.37 8.75 39.28
CA TRP A 746 -4.01 9.45 38.04
C TRP A 746 -4.42 10.91 38.13
N GLN A 747 -3.48 11.84 37.91
CA GLN A 747 -3.79 13.26 37.70
C GLN A 747 -3.99 13.49 36.21
N SER A 748 -5.20 13.83 35.82
CA SER A 748 -5.58 14.03 34.43
C SER A 748 -4.97 15.32 33.84
N GLY A 749 -4.54 15.22 32.57
CA GLY A 749 -4.07 16.35 31.77
C GLY A 749 -5.19 16.97 30.94
N PHE A 750 -4.82 17.88 30.04
CA PHE A 750 -5.74 18.61 29.17
C PHE A 750 -6.43 17.72 28.14
N PHE A 751 -5.68 16.83 27.48
CA PHE A 751 -6.19 15.91 26.46
C PHE A 751 -6.74 14.61 27.03
N ASP A 752 -7.37 13.83 26.16
CA ASP A 752 -7.94 12.54 26.50
C ASP A 752 -6.83 11.56 26.95
N HIS A 753 -7.08 10.81 28.01
CA HIS A 753 -6.11 9.86 28.55
C HIS A 753 -5.61 8.87 27.49
N GLY A 754 -4.29 8.77 27.34
CA GLY A 754 -3.65 7.85 26.38
C GLY A 754 -3.77 8.25 24.90
N SER A 755 -4.28 9.44 24.60
CA SER A 755 -4.44 9.91 23.20
C SER A 755 -3.23 10.66 22.64
N PHE A 756 -2.34 11.19 23.48
CA PHE A 756 -1.19 11.96 23.01
C PHE A 756 -0.11 11.03 22.44
N MET A 757 0.23 11.23 21.16
CA MET A 757 1.29 10.55 20.44
C MET A 757 2.33 11.57 19.99
N GLU A 758 3.46 11.59 20.69
CA GLU A 758 4.60 12.43 20.37
C GLU A 758 5.32 11.94 19.11
N ILE A 759 5.84 12.86 18.30
CA ILE A 759 6.64 12.57 17.10
C ILE A 759 7.96 13.36 17.14
N MET A 760 9.00 12.81 16.50
CA MET A 760 10.34 13.38 16.45
C MET A 760 10.89 13.71 17.85
N GLN A 761 10.66 12.81 18.81
CA GLN A 761 10.90 13.06 20.24
C GLN A 761 12.34 13.49 20.57
N PRO A 762 13.40 12.80 20.10
CA PRO A 762 14.75 13.07 20.56
C PRO A 762 15.43 14.24 19.83
N TRP A 763 14.85 14.73 18.74
CA TRP A 763 15.33 15.91 18.00
C TRP A 763 14.67 17.19 18.52
N ALA A 764 15.46 18.25 18.77
CA ALA A 764 14.99 19.55 19.27
C ALA A 764 13.99 19.40 20.43
N GLN A 765 14.44 18.73 21.49
CA GLN A 765 13.62 18.34 22.65
C GLN A 765 13.06 19.53 23.46
N SER A 766 13.56 20.74 23.21
CA SER A 766 13.01 22.02 23.71
C SER A 766 11.55 22.25 23.27
N VAL A 767 11.09 21.60 22.20
CA VAL A 767 9.71 21.64 21.71
C VAL A 767 9.15 20.24 21.55
N VAL A 768 7.97 20.03 22.14
CA VAL A 768 7.21 18.78 22.09
C VAL A 768 6.11 18.92 21.06
N VAL A 769 6.06 18.03 20.08
CA VAL A 769 5.06 18.06 19.01
C VAL A 769 4.42 16.68 18.84
N GLY A 770 3.13 16.64 18.48
CA GLY A 770 2.41 15.38 18.38
C GLY A 770 0.96 15.54 17.97
N ARG A 771 0.20 14.45 18.10
CA ARG A 771 -1.25 14.38 17.88
C ARG A 771 -1.92 13.96 19.17
N ALA A 772 -3.10 14.49 19.47
CA ALA A 772 -3.91 14.12 20.62
C ALA A 772 -5.40 14.14 20.27
N ARG A 773 -6.25 13.74 21.22
CA ARG A 773 -7.70 13.97 21.15
C ARG A 773 -8.17 14.84 22.30
N LEU A 774 -9.09 15.77 22.01
CA LEU A 774 -9.80 16.59 22.98
C LEU A 774 -11.29 16.25 22.91
N GLY A 775 -11.81 15.51 23.88
CA GLY A 775 -13.20 15.03 23.85
C GLY A 775 -13.50 14.21 22.60
N GLY A 776 -12.51 13.46 22.12
CA GLY A 776 -12.61 12.71 20.87
C GLY A 776 -12.27 13.45 19.60
N ILE A 777 -12.11 14.79 19.61
CA ILE A 777 -11.70 15.56 18.42
C ILE A 777 -10.19 15.42 18.22
N PRO A 778 -9.70 14.85 17.12
CA PRO A 778 -8.27 14.74 16.88
C PRO A 778 -7.66 16.11 16.56
N THR A 779 -6.53 16.44 17.18
CA THR A 779 -5.82 17.71 17.02
C THR A 779 -4.32 17.50 17.00
N GLY A 780 -3.63 18.35 16.24
CA GLY A 780 -2.20 18.57 16.36
C GLY A 780 -1.87 19.38 17.62
N VAL A 781 -0.71 19.13 18.20
CA VAL A 781 -0.26 19.76 19.44
C VAL A 781 1.18 20.22 19.28
N VAL A 782 1.45 21.45 19.70
CA VAL A 782 2.80 21.98 19.91
C VAL A 782 2.86 22.53 21.33
N ALA A 783 3.85 22.08 22.11
CA ALA A 783 4.09 22.52 23.48
C ALA A 783 5.58 22.76 23.72
N VAL A 784 5.91 23.54 24.74
CA VAL A 784 7.29 23.94 25.03
C VAL A 784 7.82 23.19 26.25
N GLU A 785 9.03 22.66 26.14
CA GLU A 785 9.75 22.10 27.28
C GLU A 785 10.31 23.23 28.15
N THR A 786 10.11 23.10 29.46
CA THR A 786 10.50 24.14 30.42
C THR A 786 11.84 23.82 31.10
N ARG A 787 12.23 22.55 31.10
CA ARG A 787 13.54 22.11 31.59
C ARG A 787 14.62 22.43 30.56
N SER A 788 15.82 22.71 31.04
CA SER A 788 16.99 22.71 30.16
C SER A 788 17.23 21.31 29.63
N VAL A 789 17.41 21.19 28.32
CA VAL A 789 17.63 19.90 27.65
C VAL A 789 19.07 19.81 27.17
N GLU A 790 19.62 18.60 27.20
CA GLU A 790 20.97 18.32 26.75
C GLU A 790 20.93 17.70 25.34
N LEU A 791 21.41 18.45 24.36
CA LEU A 791 21.57 17.98 22.99
C LEU A 791 22.97 17.36 22.84
N SER A 792 23.02 16.07 22.54
CA SER A 792 24.26 15.36 22.22
C SER A 792 24.51 15.40 20.72
N ILE A 793 25.59 16.06 20.30
CA ILE A 793 26.10 16.05 18.93
C ILE A 793 27.17 14.95 18.83
N PRO A 794 26.98 13.91 17.99
CA PRO A 794 27.95 12.84 17.85
C PRO A 794 29.24 13.35 17.21
N ALA A 795 30.37 12.73 17.54
CA ALA A 795 31.63 12.95 16.85
C ALA A 795 31.53 12.46 15.40
N ASP A 796 32.12 13.19 14.45
CA ASP A 796 32.28 12.72 13.07
C ASP A 796 33.53 11.83 12.94
N PRO A 797 33.41 10.51 12.70
CA PRO A 797 34.56 9.63 12.56
C PRO A 797 35.46 9.95 11.35
N ALA A 798 34.94 10.70 10.37
CA ALA A 798 35.72 11.15 9.23
C ALA A 798 36.71 12.26 9.60
N ASN A 799 36.46 13.02 10.66
CA ASN A 799 37.37 14.04 11.18
C ASN A 799 37.96 13.59 12.53
N LEU A 800 39.27 13.35 12.55
CA LEU A 800 39.98 12.85 13.74
C LEU A 800 39.96 13.85 14.92
N ASP A 801 39.80 15.14 14.64
CA ASP A 801 39.71 16.19 15.66
C ASP A 801 38.29 16.36 16.21
N SER A 802 37.29 15.68 15.64
CA SER A 802 35.91 15.79 16.09
C SER A 802 35.69 14.99 17.37
N GLU A 803 35.16 15.66 18.39
CA GLU A 803 34.69 15.04 19.64
C GLU A 803 33.17 15.15 19.77
N ALA A 804 32.57 14.27 20.56
CA ALA A 804 31.15 14.36 20.88
C ALA A 804 30.91 15.54 21.82
N LYS A 805 29.93 16.39 21.49
CA LYS A 805 29.65 17.62 22.23
C LYS A 805 28.28 17.55 22.86
N ILE A 806 28.19 17.87 24.14
CA ILE A 806 26.92 18.03 24.85
C ILE A 806 26.65 19.53 24.97
N ILE A 807 25.55 19.98 24.35
CA ILE A 807 25.10 21.37 24.38
C ILE A 807 23.86 21.45 25.25
N GLN A 808 23.89 22.33 26.26
CA GLN A 808 22.71 22.63 27.06
C GLN A 808 21.88 23.70 26.35
N GLN A 809 20.63 23.34 26.02
CA GLN A 809 19.62 24.24 25.50
C GLN A 809 18.66 24.60 26.62
N ALA A 810 18.51 25.88 26.92
CA ALA A 810 17.56 26.34 27.93
C ALA A 810 16.11 26.06 27.49
N GLY A 811 15.25 25.67 28.43
CA GLY A 811 13.81 25.59 28.20
C GLY A 811 13.22 26.97 27.85
N GLN A 812 12.01 26.98 27.26
CA GLN A 812 11.28 28.21 26.91
C GLN A 812 11.98 29.13 25.89
N VAL A 813 12.97 28.64 25.14
CA VAL A 813 13.69 29.42 24.11
C VAL A 813 13.63 28.68 22.78
N TRP A 814 13.46 29.42 21.69
CA TRP A 814 13.62 28.86 20.35
C TRP A 814 15.07 28.91 19.86
N PHE A 815 15.59 27.72 19.55
CA PHE A 815 16.83 27.51 18.82
C PHE A 815 16.54 27.20 17.34
N PRO A 816 17.56 27.19 16.45
CA PRO A 816 17.38 26.89 15.04
C PRO A 816 16.64 25.58 14.78
N ASP A 817 17.01 24.52 15.49
CA ASP A 817 16.40 23.18 15.42
C ASP A 817 14.94 23.20 15.90
N SER A 818 14.66 23.93 16.97
CA SER A 818 13.37 24.06 17.64
C SER A 818 12.37 24.82 16.76
N ALA A 819 12.84 25.91 16.15
CA ALA A 819 12.06 26.68 15.19
C ALA A 819 11.78 25.86 13.92
N PHE A 820 12.77 25.11 13.42
CA PHE A 820 12.59 24.26 12.25
C PHE A 820 11.61 23.11 12.54
N LYS A 821 11.72 22.43 13.70
CA LYS A 821 10.78 21.40 14.15
C LYS A 821 9.36 21.92 14.25
N THR A 822 9.20 23.13 14.82
CA THR A 822 7.90 23.81 14.93
C THR A 822 7.31 24.08 13.56
N ALA A 823 8.08 24.68 12.63
CA ALA A 823 7.62 24.98 11.29
C ALA A 823 7.25 23.72 10.49
N GLN A 824 8.05 22.66 10.58
CA GLN A 824 7.80 21.39 9.91
C GLN A 824 6.54 20.69 10.47
N ALA A 825 6.36 20.68 11.79
CA ALA A 825 5.17 20.12 12.43
C ALA A 825 3.89 20.87 12.00
N ILE A 826 3.93 22.21 11.96
CA ILE A 826 2.81 23.03 11.49
C ILE A 826 2.45 22.68 10.04
N LYS A 827 3.45 22.53 9.16
CA LYS A 827 3.22 22.11 7.77
C LYS A 827 2.59 20.72 7.73
N ASP A 828 3.14 19.73 8.41
CA ASP A 828 2.64 18.36 8.40
C ASP A 828 1.19 18.27 8.90
N LEU A 829 0.87 18.94 10.00
CA LEU A 829 -0.47 18.95 10.60
C LEU A 829 -1.51 19.67 9.72
N ASN A 830 -1.13 20.75 9.04
CA ASN A 830 -1.98 21.42 8.05
C ASN A 830 -2.32 20.49 6.88
N ARG A 831 -1.30 19.80 6.33
CA ARG A 831 -1.49 18.84 5.22
C ARG A 831 -2.27 17.60 5.65
N GLU A 832 -2.30 17.27 6.94
CA GLU A 832 -3.16 16.22 7.49
C GLU A 832 -4.63 16.64 7.64
N GLY A 833 -4.92 17.93 7.55
CA GLY A 833 -6.28 18.43 7.77
C GLY A 833 -6.68 18.51 9.24
N LEU A 834 -5.70 18.54 10.16
CA LEU A 834 -5.97 18.60 11.60
C LEU A 834 -6.06 20.06 12.08
N PRO A 835 -6.87 20.37 13.11
CA PRO A 835 -6.71 21.60 13.85
C PRO A 835 -5.42 21.57 14.68
N LEU A 836 -4.95 22.74 15.13
CA LEU A 836 -3.72 22.89 15.91
C LEU A 836 -4.00 23.58 17.24
N ILE A 837 -3.45 23.05 18.33
CA ILE A 837 -3.37 23.75 19.62
C ILE A 837 -1.90 23.98 19.96
N VAL A 838 -1.54 25.24 20.18
CA VAL A 838 -0.19 25.66 20.60
C VAL A 838 -0.25 26.10 22.06
N PHE A 839 0.39 25.33 22.95
CA PHE A 839 0.62 25.74 24.33
C PHE A 839 1.87 26.61 24.40
N ALA A 840 1.68 27.91 24.21
CA ALA A 840 2.76 28.88 24.06
C ALA A 840 3.42 29.22 25.40
N ASN A 841 4.74 28.99 25.50
CA ASN A 841 5.53 29.29 26.68
C ASN A 841 6.98 29.61 26.31
N TRP A 842 7.16 30.58 25.40
CA TRP A 842 8.49 31.00 24.92
C TRP A 842 8.81 32.43 25.37
N ARG A 843 9.96 32.58 26.03
CA ARG A 843 10.54 33.88 26.44
C ARG A 843 11.23 34.62 25.30
N GLY A 844 11.45 33.96 24.17
CA GLY A 844 12.09 34.56 23.02
C GLY A 844 12.82 33.56 22.14
N PHE A 845 13.55 34.11 21.17
CA PHE A 845 14.52 33.37 20.37
C PHE A 845 15.91 33.45 21.01
N SER A 846 16.75 32.43 20.77
CA SER A 846 18.16 32.51 21.13
C SER A 846 18.86 33.58 20.29
N GLY A 847 19.29 34.66 20.95
CA GLY A 847 20.08 35.74 20.35
C GLY A 847 21.59 35.47 20.35
N GLY A 848 22.03 34.25 20.67
CA GLY A 848 23.44 33.88 20.71
C GLY A 848 24.09 33.94 19.33
N MET A 849 25.37 34.35 19.27
CA MET A 849 26.11 34.49 18.00
C MET A 849 26.07 33.21 17.16
N LYS A 850 26.23 32.04 17.79
CA LYS A 850 26.17 30.73 17.13
C LYS A 850 24.80 30.46 16.52
N ASP A 851 23.72 30.64 17.28
CA ASP A 851 22.36 30.34 16.80
C ASP A 851 21.91 31.32 15.71
N MET A 852 22.37 32.57 15.77
CA MET A 852 22.18 33.55 14.71
C MET A 852 22.92 33.15 13.43
N TYR A 853 24.17 32.68 13.55
CA TYR A 853 24.95 32.14 12.44
C TYR A 853 24.29 30.87 11.85
N ASP A 854 23.76 30.01 12.71
CA ASP A 854 22.99 28.81 12.38
C ASP A 854 21.56 29.15 11.89
N GLN A 855 21.31 30.42 11.54
CA GLN A 855 20.17 30.91 10.76
C GLN A 855 18.81 30.84 11.47
N VAL A 856 18.77 31.00 12.80
CA VAL A 856 17.53 31.02 13.59
C VAL A 856 16.42 31.92 13.00
N LEU A 857 16.78 33.07 12.43
CA LEU A 857 15.84 34.00 11.79
C LEU A 857 15.11 33.39 10.58
N LYS A 858 15.79 32.57 9.76
CA LYS A 858 15.15 31.92 8.61
C LYS A 858 14.09 30.91 9.08
N PHE A 859 14.41 30.14 10.10
CA PHE A 859 13.48 29.15 10.66
C PHE A 859 12.32 29.80 11.40
N GLY A 860 12.54 30.94 12.06
CA GLY A 860 11.46 31.77 12.61
C GLY A 860 10.48 32.25 11.54
N ALA A 861 10.97 32.66 10.36
CA ALA A 861 10.11 33.04 9.23
C ALA A 861 9.28 31.86 8.69
N TYR A 862 9.83 30.64 8.67
CA TYR A 862 9.09 29.46 8.22
C TYR A 862 7.90 29.08 9.11
N ILE A 863 7.90 29.48 10.39
CA ILE A 863 6.73 29.34 11.27
C ILE A 863 5.59 30.22 10.74
N VAL A 864 5.90 31.48 10.41
CA VAL A 864 4.92 32.43 9.84
C VAL A 864 4.39 31.94 8.51
N ASP A 865 5.25 31.45 7.61
CA ASP A 865 4.83 30.88 6.32
C ASP A 865 3.90 29.68 6.52
N GLY A 866 4.23 28.79 7.47
CA GLY A 866 3.42 27.62 7.80
C GLY A 866 2.03 27.98 8.35
N LEU A 867 1.95 28.99 9.22
CA LEU A 867 0.69 29.48 9.81
C LEU A 867 -0.17 30.24 8.80
N ARG A 868 0.45 31.02 7.91
CA ARG A 868 -0.23 31.71 6.81
C ARG A 868 -0.92 30.73 5.87
N GLU A 869 -0.28 29.59 5.59
CA GLU A 869 -0.83 28.53 4.73
C GLU A 869 -1.83 27.61 5.44
N TYR A 870 -2.01 27.76 6.75
CA TYR A 870 -2.84 26.87 7.57
C TYR A 870 -4.32 27.04 7.24
N LYS A 871 -5.03 25.91 7.01
CA LYS A 871 -6.42 25.93 6.53
C LYS A 871 -7.46 25.54 7.58
N GLN A 872 -7.03 24.98 8.70
CA GLN A 872 -7.90 24.55 9.81
C GLN A 872 -7.76 25.50 11.00
N PRO A 873 -8.64 25.43 12.02
CA PRO A 873 -8.49 26.27 13.20
C PRO A 873 -7.16 26.05 13.94
N VAL A 874 -6.51 27.16 14.30
CA VAL A 874 -5.28 27.20 15.11
C VAL A 874 -5.58 27.97 16.38
N LEU A 875 -5.45 27.29 17.53
CA LEU A 875 -5.71 27.86 18.84
C LEU A 875 -4.40 28.01 19.58
N VAL A 876 -3.99 29.26 19.82
CA VAL A 876 -2.83 29.58 20.65
C VAL A 876 -3.30 29.84 22.06
N TYR A 877 -2.80 29.07 23.03
CA TYR A 877 -3.11 29.24 24.44
C TYR A 877 -1.83 29.46 25.23
N ILE A 878 -1.77 30.53 26.03
CA ILE A 878 -0.68 30.77 26.99
C ILE A 878 -1.08 30.13 28.33
N PRO A 879 -0.46 29.00 28.76
CA PRO A 879 -0.84 28.28 29.98
C PRO A 879 -0.60 29.09 31.27
N PRO A 880 -1.12 28.63 32.43
CA PRO A 880 -0.81 29.28 33.71
C PRO A 880 0.70 29.29 33.96
N GLN A 881 1.21 30.39 34.52
CA GLN A 881 2.64 30.60 34.79
C GLN A 881 3.54 30.62 33.53
N ALA A 882 2.96 30.53 32.33
CA ALA A 882 3.72 30.60 31.09
C ALA A 882 3.94 32.05 30.65
N GLU A 883 4.96 32.23 29.81
CA GLU A 883 5.40 33.53 29.34
C GLU A 883 5.51 33.54 27.82
N LEU A 884 5.05 34.63 27.20
CA LEU A 884 5.20 34.85 25.76
C LEU A 884 5.75 36.25 25.49
N ARG A 885 7.01 36.33 25.04
CA ARG A 885 7.72 37.61 24.93
C ARG A 885 8.25 37.92 23.53
N GLY A 886 8.33 39.21 23.22
CA GLY A 886 9.10 39.76 22.10
C GLY A 886 8.86 39.03 20.78
N GLY A 887 9.94 38.54 20.17
CA GLY A 887 9.88 37.84 18.88
C GLY A 887 9.01 36.57 18.91
N SER A 888 8.87 35.91 20.06
CA SER A 888 8.05 34.70 20.16
C SER A 888 6.57 34.99 19.96
N TRP A 889 6.07 36.14 20.44
CA TRP A 889 4.71 36.58 20.15
C TRP A 889 4.51 36.83 18.66
N VAL A 890 5.44 37.57 18.04
CA VAL A 890 5.32 38.07 16.67
C VAL A 890 5.06 36.95 15.65
N VAL A 891 5.71 35.80 15.80
CA VAL A 891 5.61 34.72 14.80
C VAL A 891 4.42 33.78 14.99
N ILE A 892 3.62 33.95 16.05
CA ILE A 892 2.39 33.16 16.30
C ILE A 892 1.15 34.04 16.55
N ASP A 893 1.26 35.34 16.27
CA ASP A 893 0.15 36.28 16.43
C ASP A 893 -1.02 35.93 15.49
N PRO A 894 -2.27 36.00 15.94
CA PRO A 894 -3.42 35.61 15.13
C PRO A 894 -3.59 36.45 13.86
N THR A 895 -3.01 37.65 13.78
CA THR A 895 -3.06 38.49 12.57
C THR A 895 -2.30 37.91 11.37
N ILE A 896 -1.48 36.87 11.57
CA ILE A 896 -0.82 36.14 10.48
C ILE A 896 -1.87 35.46 9.58
N ASN A 897 -2.91 34.89 10.19
CA ASN A 897 -4.01 34.24 9.50
C ASN A 897 -5.32 34.42 10.31
N PRO A 898 -5.91 35.63 10.28
CA PRO A 898 -7.01 36.00 11.17
C PRO A 898 -8.30 35.22 10.91
N ARG A 899 -8.38 34.52 9.77
CA ARG A 899 -9.49 33.64 9.44
C ARG A 899 -9.51 32.37 10.29
N HIS A 900 -8.33 31.84 10.61
CA HIS A 900 -8.20 30.51 11.19
C HIS A 900 -7.52 30.52 12.57
N MET A 901 -6.85 31.61 12.95
CA MET A 901 -6.12 31.71 14.21
C MET A 901 -6.92 32.44 15.30
N GLU A 902 -6.97 31.84 16.49
CA GLU A 902 -7.48 32.48 17.71
C GLU A 902 -6.46 32.33 18.84
N MET A 903 -6.37 33.36 19.67
CA MET A 903 -5.41 33.41 20.78
C MET A 903 -6.10 33.68 22.11
N TYR A 904 -5.69 32.93 23.13
CA TYR A 904 -6.21 32.94 24.49
C TYR A 904 -5.06 32.93 25.49
N ALA A 905 -5.28 33.47 26.69
CA ALA A 905 -4.27 33.48 27.76
C ALA A 905 -4.87 33.07 29.10
N ASP A 906 -4.11 32.35 29.91
CA ASP A 906 -4.52 32.04 31.30
C ASP A 906 -4.41 33.29 32.19
N LYS A 907 -5.28 33.39 33.21
CA LYS A 907 -5.24 34.47 34.21
C LYS A 907 -3.87 34.68 34.88
N ASP A 908 -3.09 33.61 35.04
CA ASP A 908 -1.79 33.62 35.71
C ASP A 908 -0.61 33.67 34.72
N SER A 909 -0.87 33.80 33.41
CA SER A 909 0.16 33.93 32.39
C SER A 909 0.75 35.35 32.31
N ARG A 910 1.83 35.52 31.53
CA ARG A 910 2.43 36.83 31.24
C ARG A 910 2.81 36.98 29.78
N GLY A 911 2.75 38.21 29.28
CA GLY A 911 3.14 38.52 27.90
C GLY A 911 3.46 39.98 27.72
N GLY A 912 4.56 40.25 27.01
CA GLY A 912 5.13 41.59 26.90
C GLY A 912 6.21 41.68 25.84
N VAL A 913 6.66 42.88 25.51
CA VAL A 913 7.71 43.08 24.48
C VAL A 913 9.06 42.56 24.96
N LEU A 914 9.37 42.77 26.25
CA LEU A 914 10.60 42.35 26.90
C LEU A 914 10.26 41.91 28.33
N GLU A 915 11.09 41.08 28.93
CA GLU A 915 10.90 40.71 30.34
C GLU A 915 10.91 41.95 31.26
N PRO A 916 10.20 41.90 32.40
CA PRO A 916 10.15 43.00 33.36
C PRO A 916 11.53 43.47 33.81
N GLU A 917 12.46 42.54 34.05
CA GLU A 917 13.85 42.83 34.45
C GLU A 917 14.56 43.69 33.38
N GLY A 918 14.55 43.25 32.13
CA GLY A 918 15.15 43.99 31.00
C GLY A 918 14.44 45.33 30.72
N THR A 919 13.14 45.42 30.99
CA THR A 919 12.39 46.68 30.85
C THR A 919 12.83 47.72 31.87
N VAL A 920 13.05 47.31 33.12
CA VAL A 920 13.53 48.18 34.21
C VAL A 920 14.92 48.72 33.91
N GLU A 921 15.84 47.89 33.42
CA GLU A 921 17.19 48.32 33.03
C GLU A 921 17.17 49.47 32.00
N ILE A 922 16.22 49.43 31.05
CA ILE A 922 16.14 50.41 29.96
C ILE A 922 15.34 51.65 30.38
N LYS A 923 14.14 51.45 30.94
CA LYS A 923 13.11 52.48 31.14
C LYS A 923 12.95 52.97 32.57
N PHE A 924 13.44 52.25 33.57
CA PHE A 924 13.35 52.61 34.98
C PHE A 924 14.74 52.63 35.64
N ARG A 925 15.64 53.39 35.02
CA ARG A 925 17.07 53.46 35.39
C ARG A 925 17.25 54.00 36.80
N LYS A 926 18.47 53.86 37.35
CA LYS A 926 18.83 54.34 38.70
C LYS A 926 18.34 55.76 39.02
N LYS A 927 18.43 56.71 38.08
CA LYS A 927 17.94 58.10 38.26
C LYS A 927 16.44 58.18 38.57
N ASP A 928 15.65 57.28 37.99
CA ASP A 928 14.19 57.26 38.13
C ASP A 928 13.83 56.50 39.41
N LEU A 929 14.57 55.44 39.76
CA LEU A 929 14.51 54.80 41.08
C LEU A 929 14.75 55.82 42.21
N VAL A 930 15.79 56.65 42.10
CA VAL A 930 16.11 57.71 43.06
C VAL A 930 15.00 58.76 43.16
N LYS A 931 14.38 59.16 42.04
CA LYS A 931 13.20 60.05 42.07
C LYS A 931 12.03 59.41 42.81
N THR A 932 11.79 58.12 42.62
CA THR A 932 10.76 57.39 43.39
C THR A 932 11.11 57.30 44.87
N MET A 933 12.37 57.05 45.23
CA MET A 933 12.82 57.06 46.63
C MET A 933 12.58 58.43 47.27
N ARG A 934 12.93 59.52 46.59
CA ARG A 934 12.66 60.88 47.06
C ARG A 934 11.17 61.21 47.20
N ARG A 935 10.30 60.52 46.48
CA ARG A 935 8.85 60.73 46.55
C ARG A 935 8.17 59.89 47.64
N ILE A 936 8.66 58.66 47.86
CA ILE A 936 7.96 57.63 48.65
C ILE A 936 8.67 57.37 49.99
N ASP A 937 10.01 57.38 50.05
CA ASP A 937 10.74 57.12 51.30
C ASP A 937 10.77 58.38 52.18
N PRO A 938 10.17 58.34 53.38
CA PRO A 938 10.09 59.53 54.25
C PRO A 938 11.47 59.96 54.77
N ILE A 939 12.40 59.01 54.97
CA ILE A 939 13.76 59.30 55.47
C ILE A 939 14.59 59.98 54.37
N TYR A 940 14.55 59.45 53.15
CA TYR A 940 15.20 60.06 51.98
C TYR A 940 14.67 61.47 51.73
N THR A 941 13.36 61.66 51.83
CA THR A 941 12.70 62.96 51.68
C THR A 941 13.21 63.96 52.71
N ALA A 942 13.19 63.59 54.00
CA ALA A 942 13.66 64.45 55.08
C ALA A 942 15.16 64.79 54.97
N LEU A 943 16.00 63.83 54.57
CA LEU A 943 17.43 64.06 54.32
C LEU A 943 17.65 65.00 53.12
N ALA A 944 16.89 64.83 52.04
CA ALA A 944 16.97 65.67 50.84
C ALA A 944 16.46 67.10 51.10
N GLU A 945 15.42 67.26 51.93
CA GLU A 945 14.90 68.57 52.35
C GLU A 945 15.91 69.29 53.25
N ARG A 946 16.49 68.59 54.24
CA ARG A 946 17.54 69.15 55.10
C ARG A 946 18.74 69.60 54.28
N LEU A 947 19.18 68.79 53.32
CA LEU A 947 20.27 69.11 52.40
C LEU A 947 19.97 70.33 51.50
N GLY A 948 18.69 70.64 51.25
CA GLY A 948 18.24 71.80 50.50
C GLY A 948 18.21 73.12 51.28
N THR A 949 18.54 73.12 52.58
CA THR A 949 18.55 74.32 53.42
C THR A 949 19.81 75.16 53.16
N PRO A 950 19.72 76.48 52.87
CA PRO A 950 20.86 77.29 52.43
C PRO A 950 21.92 77.61 53.51
N GLU A 951 21.66 77.33 54.79
CA GLU A 951 22.51 77.68 55.94
C GLU A 951 23.28 76.48 56.54
N LEU A 952 23.85 75.60 55.70
CA LEU A 952 24.61 74.42 56.17
C LEU A 952 26.13 74.63 56.14
N SER A 953 26.82 74.17 57.19
CA SER A 953 28.28 74.12 57.19
C SER A 953 28.79 73.09 56.17
N PRO A 954 30.01 73.23 55.61
CA PRO A 954 30.56 72.26 54.65
C PRO A 954 30.66 70.83 55.21
N ALA A 955 30.83 70.69 56.53
CA ALA A 955 30.88 69.41 57.22
C ALA A 955 29.50 68.75 57.31
N ASP A 956 28.47 69.50 57.72
CA ASP A 956 27.10 68.99 57.85
C ASP A 956 26.49 68.62 56.50
N ARG A 957 26.81 69.40 55.45
CA ARG A 957 26.40 69.08 54.08
C ARG A 957 27.00 67.75 53.61
N LYS A 958 28.29 67.52 53.86
CA LYS A 958 28.97 66.27 53.49
C LYS A 958 28.44 65.08 54.28
N GLU A 959 28.10 65.27 55.56
CA GLU A 959 27.47 64.25 56.40
C GLU A 959 26.08 63.88 55.87
N LEU A 960 25.25 64.87 55.51
CA LEU A 960 23.93 64.65 54.91
C LEU A 960 24.01 63.99 53.53
N GLU A 961 24.96 64.37 52.68
CA GLU A 961 25.23 63.71 51.39
C GLU A 961 25.65 62.25 51.58
N THR A 962 26.48 61.96 52.59
CA THR A 962 26.88 60.59 52.93
C THR A 962 25.69 59.76 53.42
N LYS A 963 24.92 60.28 54.39
CA LYS A 963 23.71 59.61 54.92
C LYS A 963 22.66 59.36 53.85
N LEU A 964 22.49 60.28 52.91
CA LEU A 964 21.55 60.16 51.80
C LEU A 964 22.01 59.10 50.79
N LYS A 965 23.32 59.02 50.52
CA LYS A 965 23.92 57.97 49.69
C LYS A 965 23.82 56.59 50.35
N ASP A 966 24.10 56.47 51.64
CA ASP A 966 23.96 55.21 52.40
C ASP A 966 22.51 54.71 52.39
N ARG A 967 21.55 55.64 52.55
CA ARG A 967 20.11 55.33 52.46
C ARG A 967 19.71 54.89 51.05
N GLU A 968 20.25 55.52 50.01
CA GLU A 968 20.04 55.13 48.61
C GLU A 968 20.51 53.70 48.35
N GLU A 969 21.76 53.38 48.73
CA GLU A 969 22.36 52.06 48.50
C GLU A 969 21.61 50.96 49.26
N PHE A 970 21.15 51.25 50.49
CA PHE A 970 20.32 50.34 51.27
C PHE A 970 18.96 50.07 50.62
N LEU A 971 18.32 51.10 50.05
CA LEU A 971 16.99 51.00 49.46
C LEU A 971 16.99 50.47 48.02
N LEU A 972 18.12 50.52 47.33
CA LEU A 972 18.20 50.18 45.91
C LEU A 972 17.65 48.78 45.57
N PRO A 973 17.94 47.70 46.31
CA PRO A 973 17.43 46.37 45.98
C PRO A 973 15.91 46.26 46.02
N ILE A 974 15.25 46.85 47.04
CA ILE A 974 13.79 46.78 47.15
C ILE A 974 13.08 47.68 46.15
N TYR A 975 13.61 48.89 45.89
CA TYR A 975 13.04 49.77 44.87
C TYR A 975 13.24 49.21 43.46
N HIS A 976 14.31 48.45 43.23
CA HIS A 976 14.47 47.67 42.00
C HIS A 976 13.35 46.65 41.86
N GLN A 977 13.09 45.82 42.89
CA GLN A 977 11.96 44.88 42.89
C GLN A 977 10.60 45.55 42.69
N VAL A 978 10.38 46.73 43.28
CA VAL A 978 9.16 47.53 43.05
C VAL A 978 9.05 47.95 41.59
N ALA A 979 10.14 48.38 40.96
CA ALA A 979 10.14 48.72 39.54
C ALA A 979 9.88 47.48 38.65
N VAL A 980 10.44 46.32 39.01
CA VAL A 980 10.19 45.05 38.31
C VAL A 980 8.72 44.65 38.43
N GLN A 981 8.13 44.73 39.62
CA GLN A 981 6.70 44.47 39.80
C GLN A 981 5.83 45.48 39.04
N PHE A 982 6.22 46.76 39.01
CA PHE A 982 5.53 47.78 38.22
C PHE A 982 5.60 47.46 36.72
N ALA A 983 6.73 46.99 36.22
CA ALA A 983 6.87 46.52 34.86
C ALA A 983 6.01 45.26 34.60
N ASP A 984 6.01 44.27 35.50
CA ASP A 984 5.19 43.04 35.38
C ASP A 984 3.69 43.33 35.31
N LEU A 985 3.19 44.38 35.99
CA LEU A 985 1.79 44.78 35.89
C LEU A 985 1.37 45.18 34.46
N HIS A 986 2.33 45.62 33.63
CA HIS A 986 2.09 45.90 32.22
C HIS A 986 2.06 44.63 31.36
N ASP A 987 2.46 43.49 31.90
CA ASP A 987 2.55 42.22 31.17
C ASP A 987 1.39 41.27 31.54
N THR A 988 0.39 41.78 32.23
CA THR A 988 -0.76 41.01 32.72
C THR A 988 -1.77 40.71 31.61
N PRO A 989 -2.48 39.56 31.67
CA PRO A 989 -3.51 39.18 30.69
C PRO A 989 -4.65 40.21 30.57
N GLY A 990 -5.01 40.88 31.67
CA GLY A 990 -6.01 41.95 31.65
C GLY A 990 -5.65 43.07 30.66
N ARG A 991 -4.37 43.46 30.60
CA ARG A 991 -3.92 44.43 29.59
C ARG A 991 -4.02 43.87 28.16
N MET A 992 -3.74 42.59 27.97
CA MET A 992 -3.81 41.94 26.65
C MET A 992 -5.25 41.97 26.11
N GLN A 993 -6.22 41.62 26.94
CA GLN A 993 -7.64 41.63 26.57
C GLN A 993 -8.13 43.05 26.27
N GLU A 994 -7.81 44.03 27.12
CA GLU A 994 -8.19 45.45 26.90
C GLU A 994 -7.52 46.07 25.66
N LYS A 995 -6.39 45.50 25.20
CA LYS A 995 -5.74 45.88 23.93
C LYS A 995 -6.25 45.08 22.73
N GLY A 996 -7.13 44.10 22.93
CA GLY A 996 -7.72 43.29 21.87
C GLY A 996 -6.71 42.37 21.16
N VAL A 997 -5.61 42.00 21.82
CA VAL A 997 -4.60 41.10 21.23
C VAL A 997 -4.86 39.62 21.54
N ILE A 998 -5.76 39.34 22.49
CA ILE A 998 -6.31 38.01 22.79
C ILE A 998 -7.83 38.09 22.79
N THR A 999 -8.48 36.95 22.58
CA THR A 999 -9.95 36.84 22.55
C THR A 999 -10.54 36.87 23.96
N ASP A 1000 -9.97 36.07 24.87
CA ASP A 1000 -10.45 35.98 26.25
C ASP A 1000 -9.37 35.49 27.21
N ILE A 1001 -9.60 35.72 28.50
CA ILE A 1001 -8.78 35.21 29.61
C ILE A 1001 -9.45 33.97 30.19
N LEU A 1002 -8.74 32.84 30.17
CA LEU A 1002 -9.29 31.56 30.60
C LEU A 1002 -8.72 31.11 31.95
N GLU A 1003 -9.42 30.16 32.57
CA GLU A 1003 -8.93 29.42 33.72
C GLU A 1003 -8.54 28.01 33.31
N TRP A 1004 -7.31 27.61 33.65
CA TRP A 1004 -6.78 26.30 33.28
C TRP A 1004 -7.68 25.10 33.60
N GLN A 1005 -8.32 25.09 34.77
CA GLN A 1005 -9.11 23.93 35.23
C GLN A 1005 -10.31 23.63 34.33
N THR A 1006 -10.95 24.67 33.79
CA THR A 1006 -12.14 24.59 32.91
C THR A 1006 -11.80 24.71 31.43
N SER A 1007 -10.53 24.98 31.10
CA SER A 1007 -10.06 25.17 29.73
C SER A 1007 -10.41 24.01 28.79
N ARG A 1008 -10.38 22.76 29.27
CA ARG A 1008 -10.73 21.56 28.49
C ARG A 1008 -12.14 21.65 27.90
N GLN A 1009 -13.13 21.97 28.73
CA GLN A 1009 -14.54 22.08 28.33
C GLN A 1009 -14.72 23.23 27.33
N PHE A 1010 -14.12 24.39 27.60
CA PHE A 1010 -14.14 25.55 26.71
C PHE A 1010 -13.59 25.21 25.33
N PHE A 1011 -12.37 24.66 25.27
CA PHE A 1011 -11.70 24.35 24.01
C PHE A 1011 -12.39 23.25 23.22
N TYR A 1012 -13.02 22.27 23.88
CA TYR A 1012 -13.82 21.25 23.20
C TYR A 1012 -14.96 21.90 22.40
N TRP A 1013 -15.82 22.67 23.06
CA TRP A 1013 -16.96 23.30 22.41
C TRP A 1013 -16.53 24.36 21.39
N ARG A 1014 -15.50 25.15 21.70
CA ARG A 1014 -14.97 26.15 20.77
C ARG A 1014 -14.41 25.50 19.51
N LEU A 1015 -13.58 24.48 19.65
CA LEU A 1015 -13.00 23.78 18.52
C LEU A 1015 -14.07 23.07 17.69
N ARG A 1016 -15.05 22.41 18.34
CA ARG A 1016 -16.17 21.75 17.67
C ARG A 1016 -16.97 22.75 16.83
N ARG A 1017 -17.26 23.92 17.39
CA ARG A 1017 -17.93 25.03 16.69
C ARG A 1017 -17.13 25.47 15.47
N LEU A 1018 -15.85 25.79 15.63
CA LEU A 1018 -15.00 26.28 14.55
C LEU A 1018 -14.89 25.29 13.39
N LEU A 1019 -14.79 23.98 13.69
CA LEU A 1019 -14.77 22.93 12.67
C LEU A 1019 -16.09 22.83 11.88
N LEU A 1020 -17.24 22.98 12.57
CA LEU A 1020 -18.55 22.97 11.93
C LEU A 1020 -18.80 24.24 11.12
N GLU A 1021 -18.45 25.40 11.67
CA GLU A 1021 -18.51 26.68 10.95
C GLU A 1021 -17.65 26.65 9.70
N ASP A 1022 -16.40 26.17 9.79
CA ASP A 1022 -15.51 26.02 8.63
C ASP A 1022 -16.08 25.06 7.58
N THR A 1023 -16.73 23.97 8.01
CA THR A 1023 -17.41 23.03 7.10
C THR A 1023 -18.53 23.73 6.31
N VAL A 1024 -19.37 24.52 6.99
CA VAL A 1024 -20.45 25.28 6.35
C VAL A 1024 -19.88 26.40 5.47
N GLN A 1025 -18.85 27.11 5.92
CA GLN A 1025 -18.16 28.13 5.13
C GLN A 1025 -17.61 27.56 3.83
N ARG A 1026 -16.97 26.38 3.87
CA ARG A 1026 -16.50 25.67 2.67
C ARG A 1026 -17.65 25.33 1.73
N LYS A 1027 -18.81 24.87 2.25
CA LYS A 1027 -20.02 24.64 1.42
C LYS A 1027 -20.54 25.94 0.78
N ILE A 1028 -20.52 27.06 1.50
CA ILE A 1028 -20.95 28.37 0.98
C ILE A 1028 -19.99 28.87 -0.10
N GLN A 1029 -18.69 28.80 0.13
CA GLN A 1029 -17.67 29.19 -0.87
C GLN A 1029 -17.73 28.32 -2.13
N ALA A 1030 -18.00 27.02 -1.99
CA ALA A 1030 -18.24 26.14 -3.13
C ALA A 1030 -19.53 26.47 -3.90
N ALA A 1031 -20.50 27.13 -3.27
CA ALA A 1031 -21.72 27.62 -3.92
C ALA A 1031 -21.55 28.99 -4.57
N ASN A 1032 -20.76 29.88 -3.95
CA ASN A 1032 -20.39 31.18 -4.49
C ASN A 1032 -19.01 31.59 -3.96
N SER A 1033 -18.02 31.59 -4.85
CA SER A 1033 -16.62 31.91 -4.53
C SER A 1033 -16.35 33.41 -4.36
N GLU A 1034 -17.31 34.29 -4.68
CA GLU A 1034 -17.14 35.75 -4.59
C GLU A 1034 -17.46 36.30 -3.20
N LEU A 1035 -18.10 35.52 -2.33
CA LEU A 1035 -18.46 35.95 -0.98
C LEU A 1035 -17.23 36.04 -0.09
N THR A 1036 -17.09 37.16 0.62
CA THR A 1036 -15.99 37.36 1.58
C THR A 1036 -16.28 36.70 2.93
N ASP A 1037 -15.23 36.33 3.67
CA ASP A 1037 -15.39 35.61 4.94
C ASP A 1037 -16.22 36.37 5.98
N GLY A 1038 -16.04 37.70 6.05
CA GLY A 1038 -16.84 38.55 6.93
C GLY A 1038 -18.33 38.55 6.56
N GLN A 1039 -18.67 38.49 5.27
CA GLN A 1039 -20.06 38.33 4.82
C GLN A 1039 -20.61 36.96 5.22
N ILE A 1040 -19.80 35.91 5.05
CA ILE A 1040 -20.22 34.55 5.39
C ILE A 1040 -20.49 34.42 6.90
N GLN A 1041 -19.60 34.95 7.76
CA GLN A 1041 -19.81 34.94 9.21
C GLN A 1041 -21.08 35.71 9.61
N ALA A 1042 -21.31 36.89 9.03
CA ALA A 1042 -22.53 37.66 9.27
C ALA A 1042 -23.79 36.92 8.80
N MET A 1043 -23.72 36.21 7.67
CA MET A 1043 -24.80 35.37 7.15
C MET A 1043 -25.11 34.19 8.07
N LEU A 1044 -24.09 33.49 8.57
CA LEU A 1044 -24.26 32.39 9.53
C LEU A 1044 -24.95 32.86 10.81
N ARG A 1045 -24.50 33.99 11.37
CA ARG A 1045 -25.15 34.60 12.53
C ARG A 1045 -26.61 34.97 12.24
N ARG A 1046 -26.88 35.54 11.06
CA ARG A 1046 -28.25 35.87 10.63
C ARG A 1046 -29.12 34.61 10.53
N TRP A 1047 -28.62 33.55 9.89
CA TRP A 1047 -29.37 32.29 9.74
C TRP A 1047 -29.64 31.59 11.08
N PHE A 1048 -28.70 31.67 12.02
CA PHE A 1048 -28.93 31.20 13.38
C PHE A 1048 -30.08 31.97 14.04
N VAL A 1049 -30.05 33.31 13.96
CA VAL A 1049 -31.09 34.17 14.52
C VAL A 1049 -32.45 33.97 13.84
N GLU A 1050 -32.47 33.74 12.52
CA GLU A 1050 -33.70 33.44 11.77
C GLU A 1050 -34.29 32.08 12.17
N ALA A 1051 -33.45 31.07 12.43
CA ALA A 1051 -33.88 29.72 12.78
C ALA A 1051 -34.31 29.59 14.25
N GLU A 1052 -33.54 30.14 15.19
CA GLU A 1052 -33.77 30.01 16.64
C GLU A 1052 -34.58 31.19 17.24
N GLY A 1053 -34.75 32.28 16.48
CA GLY A 1053 -35.48 33.48 16.87
C GLY A 1053 -34.60 34.56 17.51
N THR A 1054 -35.02 35.82 17.38
CA THR A 1054 -34.28 37.01 17.87
C THR A 1054 -34.05 37.02 19.38
N VAL A 1055 -34.95 36.41 20.16
CA VAL A 1055 -34.81 36.29 21.62
C VAL A 1055 -33.59 35.45 22.02
N LYS A 1056 -33.19 34.48 21.19
CA LYS A 1056 -32.03 33.62 21.41
C LYS A 1056 -30.74 34.13 20.76
N ALA A 1057 -30.73 35.35 20.23
CA ALA A 1057 -29.55 35.88 19.52
C ALA A 1057 -28.28 35.95 20.38
N TYR A 1058 -28.41 36.13 21.70
CA TYR A 1058 -27.27 36.13 22.64
C TYR A 1058 -26.62 34.74 22.79
N LEU A 1059 -27.34 33.65 22.48
CA LEU A 1059 -26.80 32.29 22.51
C LEU A 1059 -25.79 32.04 21.38
N TRP A 1060 -25.68 32.95 20.40
CA TRP A 1060 -24.63 32.89 19.38
C TRP A 1060 -23.22 32.94 19.99
N ASP A 1061 -23.06 33.60 21.13
CA ASP A 1061 -21.76 33.69 21.81
C ASP A 1061 -21.50 32.44 22.68
N ASN A 1062 -22.52 31.60 22.93
CA ASN A 1062 -22.38 30.30 23.59
C ASN A 1062 -22.00 29.21 22.57
N ASN A 1063 -20.82 28.60 22.76
CA ASN A 1063 -20.32 27.59 21.83
C ASN A 1063 -21.18 26.31 21.79
N GLU A 1064 -21.71 25.85 22.93
CA GLU A 1064 -22.48 24.59 23.02
C GLU A 1064 -23.79 24.68 22.23
N GLU A 1065 -24.54 25.77 22.44
CA GLU A 1065 -25.83 26.00 21.76
C GLU A 1065 -25.68 26.13 20.24
N VAL A 1066 -24.63 26.82 19.78
CA VAL A 1066 -24.33 26.95 18.34
C VAL A 1066 -23.92 25.62 17.73
N VAL A 1067 -23.12 24.81 18.44
CA VAL A 1067 -22.77 23.46 17.99
C VAL A 1067 -24.02 22.59 17.86
N GLY A 1068 -24.88 22.57 18.88
CA GLY A 1068 -26.13 21.81 18.84
C GLY A 1068 -27.08 22.25 17.73
N TRP A 1069 -27.06 23.53 17.34
CA TRP A 1069 -27.77 24.00 16.15
C TRP A 1069 -27.10 23.53 14.85
N LEU A 1070 -25.79 23.73 14.69
CA LEU A 1070 -25.05 23.35 13.47
C LEU A 1070 -25.14 21.84 13.18
N GLU A 1071 -25.04 20.99 14.20
CA GLU A 1071 -25.16 19.54 14.04
C GLU A 1071 -26.56 19.14 13.57
N ARG A 1072 -27.62 19.73 14.14
CA ARG A 1072 -29.00 19.50 13.68
C ARG A 1072 -29.22 19.95 12.24
N GLN A 1073 -28.60 21.06 11.81
CA GLN A 1073 -28.73 21.56 10.43
C GLN A 1073 -27.93 20.75 9.41
N LEU A 1074 -26.85 20.07 9.82
CA LEU A 1074 -26.01 19.25 8.96
C LEU A 1074 -26.38 17.76 8.96
N ALA A 1075 -27.26 17.33 9.86
CA ALA A 1075 -27.76 15.96 9.89
C ALA A 1075 -28.61 15.67 8.63
N GLU A 1076 -28.21 14.66 7.85
CA GLU A 1076 -28.94 14.19 6.68
C GLU A 1076 -30.08 13.24 7.10
N GLU A 1077 -31.06 13.74 7.87
CA GLU A 1077 -32.29 12.98 8.15
C GLU A 1077 -33.30 13.19 7.01
N GLU A 1078 -33.73 12.10 6.38
CA GLU A 1078 -34.75 12.12 5.31
C GLU A 1078 -36.04 12.79 5.81
N GLY A 1079 -36.28 14.03 5.34
CA GLY A 1079 -37.51 14.79 5.61
C GLY A 1079 -37.33 16.05 6.47
N ALA A 1080 -36.18 16.27 7.11
CA ALA A 1080 -35.91 17.51 7.86
C ALA A 1080 -35.51 18.67 6.92
N ARG A 1081 -36.16 19.83 7.05
CA ARG A 1081 -35.77 21.04 6.30
C ARG A 1081 -34.58 21.72 6.97
N SER A 1082 -33.39 21.58 6.39
CA SER A 1082 -32.19 22.34 6.79
C SER A 1082 -32.23 23.75 6.19
N VAL A 1083 -32.25 24.76 7.06
CA VAL A 1083 -32.21 26.17 6.69
C VAL A 1083 -30.88 26.50 6.02
N ILE A 1084 -29.78 25.89 6.48
CA ILE A 1084 -28.45 26.09 5.91
C ILE A 1084 -28.40 25.56 4.47
N ASP A 1085 -28.81 24.31 4.25
CA ASP A 1085 -28.73 23.71 2.90
C ASP A 1085 -29.71 24.39 1.92
N GLU A 1086 -30.90 24.80 2.36
CA GLU A 1086 -31.83 25.59 1.54
C GLU A 1086 -31.22 26.94 1.14
N ASN A 1087 -30.64 27.68 2.09
CA ASN A 1087 -30.01 28.96 1.81
C ASN A 1087 -28.79 28.82 0.88
N ILE A 1088 -27.98 27.76 1.04
CA ILE A 1088 -26.87 27.47 0.12
C ILE A 1088 -27.38 27.16 -1.29
N LYS A 1089 -28.50 26.45 -1.44
CA LYS A 1089 -29.14 26.22 -2.75
C LYS A 1089 -29.59 27.55 -3.39
N TYR A 1090 -30.17 28.46 -2.61
CA TYR A 1090 -30.54 29.79 -3.11
C TYR A 1090 -29.33 30.62 -3.55
N ILE A 1091 -28.24 30.61 -2.76
CA ILE A 1091 -26.99 31.29 -3.10
C ILE A 1091 -26.42 30.74 -4.41
N ARG A 1092 -26.35 29.41 -4.55
CA ARG A 1092 -25.85 28.76 -5.76
C ARG A 1092 -26.69 29.15 -6.97
N ARG A 1093 -28.02 29.14 -6.83
CA ARG A 1093 -28.94 29.53 -7.90
C ARG A 1093 -28.73 31.00 -8.32
N ASP A 1094 -28.64 31.92 -7.36
CA ASP A 1094 -28.41 33.34 -7.64
C ASP A 1094 -27.05 33.58 -8.31
N HIS A 1095 -26.00 32.89 -7.85
CA HIS A 1095 -24.66 32.97 -8.44
C HIS A 1095 -24.64 32.47 -9.88
N LEU A 1096 -25.22 31.30 -10.16
CA LEU A 1096 -25.34 30.77 -11.54
C LEU A 1096 -26.15 31.71 -12.43
N LEU A 1097 -27.22 32.30 -11.90
CA LEU A 1097 -28.05 33.25 -12.64
C LEU A 1097 -27.27 34.52 -12.99
N LYS A 1098 -26.45 35.04 -12.07
CA LYS A 1098 -25.51 36.15 -12.32
C LYS A 1098 -24.46 35.80 -13.38
N GLN A 1099 -23.89 34.59 -13.33
CA GLN A 1099 -22.94 34.12 -14.35
C GLN A 1099 -23.58 34.03 -15.74
N ILE A 1100 -24.79 33.46 -15.84
CA ILE A 1100 -25.54 33.40 -17.10
C ILE A 1100 -25.84 34.81 -17.61
N ARG A 1101 -26.28 35.73 -16.73
CA ARG A 1101 -26.50 37.15 -17.11
C ARG A 1101 -25.22 37.79 -17.64
N SER A 1102 -24.08 37.58 -16.97
CA SER A 1102 -22.78 38.11 -17.41
C SER A 1102 -22.37 37.56 -18.77
N LEU A 1103 -22.53 36.25 -19.00
CA LEU A 1103 -22.22 35.60 -20.28
C LEU A 1103 -23.09 36.12 -21.43
N VAL A 1104 -24.40 36.28 -21.18
CA VAL A 1104 -25.36 36.82 -22.16
C VAL A 1104 -25.10 38.31 -22.41
N GLN A 1105 -24.73 39.07 -21.38
CA GLN A 1105 -24.37 40.49 -21.55
C GLN A 1105 -23.06 40.67 -22.33
N ALA A 1106 -22.09 39.75 -22.16
CA ALA A 1106 -20.84 39.77 -22.90
C ALA A 1106 -21.00 39.33 -24.37
N ASN A 1107 -21.96 38.43 -24.65
CA ASN A 1107 -22.22 37.89 -25.99
C ASN A 1107 -23.74 37.90 -26.31
N PRO A 1108 -24.37 39.08 -26.50
CA PRO A 1108 -25.82 39.19 -26.69
C PRO A 1108 -26.33 38.46 -27.93
N GLU A 1109 -25.51 38.34 -28.97
CA GLU A 1109 -25.83 37.69 -30.24
C GLU A 1109 -26.12 36.19 -30.11
N VAL A 1110 -25.51 35.52 -29.13
CA VAL A 1110 -25.68 34.07 -28.90
C VAL A 1110 -26.93 33.77 -28.05
N ALA A 1111 -27.60 34.81 -27.53
CA ALA A 1111 -28.75 34.65 -26.65
C ALA A 1111 -29.90 33.90 -27.33
N MET A 1112 -30.19 34.23 -28.59
CA MET A 1112 -31.28 33.59 -29.35
C MET A 1112 -30.99 32.12 -29.65
N ASP A 1113 -29.77 31.79 -30.08
CA ASP A 1113 -29.36 30.40 -30.31
C ASP A 1113 -29.40 29.57 -29.01
N SER A 1114 -29.01 30.19 -27.89
CA SER A 1114 -29.09 29.58 -26.56
C SER A 1114 -30.54 29.31 -26.14
N ILE A 1115 -31.46 30.24 -26.40
CA ILE A 1115 -32.89 30.08 -26.13
C ILE A 1115 -33.49 28.96 -27.00
N VAL A 1116 -33.10 28.87 -28.27
CA VAL A 1116 -33.52 27.79 -29.17
C VAL A 1116 -33.08 26.43 -28.61
N HIS A 1117 -31.84 26.29 -28.15
CA HIS A 1117 -31.38 25.04 -27.56
C HIS A 1117 -32.06 24.73 -26.21
N MET A 1118 -32.28 25.73 -25.34
CA MET A 1118 -32.98 25.53 -24.06
C MET A 1118 -34.44 25.10 -24.26
N THR A 1119 -35.15 25.69 -25.22
CA THR A 1119 -36.58 25.40 -25.48
C THR A 1119 -36.81 23.98 -26.00
N GLN A 1120 -35.79 23.30 -26.54
CA GLN A 1120 -35.86 21.89 -26.94
C GLN A 1120 -36.02 20.94 -25.75
N HIS A 1121 -35.40 21.25 -24.60
CA HIS A 1121 -35.42 20.42 -23.39
C HIS A 1121 -36.59 20.74 -22.43
N ILE A 1122 -37.34 21.79 -22.73
CA ILE A 1122 -38.42 22.31 -21.90
C ILE A 1122 -39.77 21.72 -22.35
N SER A 1123 -40.67 21.47 -21.39
CA SER A 1123 -41.99 20.87 -21.65
C SER A 1123 -42.89 21.77 -22.52
N PRO A 1124 -43.87 21.22 -23.26
CA PRO A 1124 -44.74 22.01 -24.13
C PRO A 1124 -45.49 23.16 -23.41
N THR A 1125 -45.86 22.96 -22.14
CA THR A 1125 -46.50 23.98 -21.30
C THR A 1125 -45.56 25.13 -20.97
N GLN A 1126 -44.31 24.83 -20.62
CA GLN A 1126 -43.29 25.85 -20.38
C GLN A 1126 -42.86 26.55 -21.69
N ARG A 1127 -42.89 25.87 -22.86
CA ARG A 1127 -42.70 26.54 -24.15
C ARG A 1127 -43.81 27.55 -24.44
N ALA A 1128 -45.06 27.19 -24.17
CA ALA A 1128 -46.19 28.11 -24.31
C ALA A 1128 -46.03 29.35 -23.41
N GLU A 1129 -45.51 29.16 -22.19
CA GLU A 1129 -45.20 30.25 -21.26
C GLU A 1129 -44.05 31.15 -21.76
N VAL A 1130 -42.97 30.56 -22.29
CA VAL A 1130 -41.85 31.32 -22.89
C VAL A 1130 -42.32 32.11 -24.12
N VAL A 1131 -43.12 31.51 -24.99
CA VAL A 1131 -43.71 32.18 -26.16
C VAL A 1131 -44.62 33.33 -25.73
N ARG A 1132 -45.42 33.14 -24.67
CA ARG A 1132 -46.26 34.18 -24.07
C ARG A 1132 -45.42 35.35 -23.54
N ILE A 1133 -44.32 35.07 -22.85
CA ILE A 1133 -43.43 36.09 -22.29
C ILE A 1133 -42.69 36.86 -23.41
N LEU A 1134 -42.14 36.16 -24.40
CA LEU A 1134 -41.44 36.79 -25.53
C LEU A 1134 -42.37 37.67 -26.37
N SER A 1135 -43.60 37.21 -26.63
CA SER A 1135 -44.61 38.02 -27.35
C SER A 1135 -45.04 39.27 -26.58
N THR A 1136 -45.10 39.22 -25.24
CA THR A 1136 -45.34 40.44 -24.42
C THR A 1136 -44.13 41.40 -24.37
N MET A 1137 -42.90 40.91 -24.55
CA MET A 1137 -41.71 41.77 -24.58
C MET A 1137 -41.61 42.58 -25.89
N GLU A 1138 -42.00 42.00 -27.03
CA GLU A 1138 -42.04 42.72 -28.32
C GLU A 1138 -43.01 43.91 -28.31
N THR A 1139 -44.12 43.83 -27.58
CA THR A 1139 -45.07 44.96 -27.48
C THR A 1139 -44.52 46.17 -26.70
N SER A 1140 -43.55 45.97 -25.78
CA SER A 1140 -42.99 47.06 -24.96
C SER A 1140 -41.84 47.85 -25.62
N ALA A 1141 -41.31 47.40 -26.76
CA ALA A 1141 -40.28 48.11 -27.50
C ALA A 1141 -40.85 49.08 -28.57
N SER A 1142 -42.18 49.22 -28.63
CA SER A 1142 -42.90 50.06 -29.61
C SER A 1142 -43.67 51.23 -28.99
N SER A 1143 -43.22 51.73 -27.84
CA SER A 1143 -43.76 52.95 -27.19
C SER A 1143 -42.66 53.88 -26.70
#